data_AF-A0A4Y8D8F9-F1
#
_entry.id   AF-A0A4Y8D8F9-F1
#
_cell.length_a   1.000
_cell.length_b   1.000
_cell.length_c   1.000
_cell.angle_alpha   90.00
_cell.angle_beta   90.00
_cell.angle_gamma   90.00
#
_symmetry.space_group_name_H-M   'P 1'
#
loop_
_entity.id
_entity.type
_entity.pdbx_description
1 polymer ?
#
loop_
_entity_poly.entity_id
_entity_poly.type
_entity_poly.pdbx_seq_one_letter_code
_entity_poly.pdbx_strand_id
1 'polypeptide(L)'
;MEEQKNRPHRAPKEKKKQTGERNPKAFSFANPGRLAKSAARSHDIKERRLHVPQIDRLPEEPPPRLVTIVGPPGVGKTTLLKSLVKRYAKETLSDPQGPITVVTSKRQRLTFVECPNELEAMVDISKVADIVLLMIDGNFGFEMETMEFLNILSSSGMPGNVFGILTHLDLFKKPQTLKDAKKRLKNRFWSELYQGAHLFYLSGVINGRYPDREIHNLSRFISVMKNPRPLIWRNTHPYTIIDSFRDITHPTKIEEDEKCDRTVVLSGYLRGTNFAAQGQRVHIPGLGDYSVSAMESLPDPCPTPLMDAAIAKASGKTGRRRLDEKEKKLHAPMSDKSGLKIDGDTIWITREKGFNFDADAEDDERGEGEELIVGLQGERRLLGETEEGVRLFSNGETIKSVPEEEDSGRKHQRRARFVEGGDQGSDNEDLDGVASDEEFDSGDEAEITEDKLGKAFKKDKDEAGGDIEFADSDSDLGSISGDELDEDDSDSDDEDGAARWKQNMLETARKLHGQRKSYRTADLAKLMYDESLTPTEVLKRWRGEIEEEEDIEQEEDEDEFFKKTGREDEDAIMDDRAIPLLDYERLESKWSVEDNIEELRQRFATADLLKGKGNGSGSDDDEDDDEEDEDDEGDGEFKDLETGEEHKADEPVDIDAEREKNARRKEELKLRFEEEDRDGFNNDKANARREAGGDDEFGEDEWYDAQKAQIQKQLDINKSEFENLDESQRIQVEGYRAGMYGKIVIEGVPSEFVTRFNPRMPIIVGGLTPTEDRFGFVQVKIKRHRWHKKILKTNDPLIISLGWRRFQTLPIYSTSDNRTRNRMLKYTPEHMHCFGTFYGPFIAPNTGFSCYQSFSNKNPGFRIAATGTVMTVDESSETVKKLKLTGTPYKIYKNTAFIKDMFNTSLEIAKFEGASIKTVSGIRGQKKRALAKPEGYFRATFEDKILMSDIVFLRAWYPIKPHRFYNPVTNLIGWEGMRLTGEVRRDQNLPTPDQKNSHYKPVERVARHFNPLRVPRALAAELPFKSQIVQMKKQSKPTYMQKRAVVVGGEEKKARDLMQKLMTLRNDKVAKRKVANEKRREVYRKKVAENEEKRGEREKKEKQEYWRKEGKKRRADTDGGGGGKRRK
;
A
#
# COMPACT_ATOMS: atom_id res chain seq x y z
N MET A 1 -9.70 51.70 -86.08
CA MET A 1 -10.27 50.85 -85.02
C MET A 1 -9.20 50.65 -83.96
N GLU A 2 -9.53 50.88 -82.69
CA GLU A 2 -8.74 50.47 -81.51
C GLU A 2 -9.73 50.39 -80.33
N GLU A 3 -9.58 49.39 -79.45
CA GLU A 3 -10.67 48.95 -78.57
C GLU A 3 -10.79 49.73 -77.25
N GLN A 4 -11.99 50.21 -76.92
CA GLN A 4 -12.29 50.67 -75.56
C GLN A 4 -12.51 49.47 -74.61
N LYS A 5 -11.42 49.02 -73.96
CA LYS A 5 -11.49 48.01 -72.90
C LYS A 5 -12.03 48.61 -71.59
N ASN A 6 -13.36 48.61 -71.48
CA ASN A 6 -14.07 48.97 -70.25
C ASN A 6 -13.64 48.08 -69.07
N ARG A 7 -13.19 48.70 -67.98
CA ARG A 7 -12.82 47.97 -66.76
C ARG A 7 -14.07 47.55 -65.98
N PRO A 8 -14.16 46.30 -65.48
CA PRO A 8 -15.28 45.88 -64.64
C PRO A 8 -15.31 46.65 -63.32
N HIS A 9 -16.51 46.86 -62.80
CA HIS A 9 -16.73 47.50 -61.50
C HIS A 9 -16.39 46.54 -60.35
N ARG A 10 -15.88 47.10 -59.25
CA ARG A 10 -15.45 46.31 -58.07
C ARG A 10 -16.65 45.66 -57.39
N ALA A 11 -16.64 44.34 -57.26
CA ALA A 11 -17.63 43.59 -56.49
C ALA A 11 -17.76 44.12 -55.04
N PRO A 12 -18.98 44.11 -54.46
CA PRO A 12 -19.19 44.57 -53.10
C PRO A 12 -18.36 43.74 -52.12
N LYS A 13 -17.70 44.42 -51.16
CA LYS A 13 -16.84 43.76 -50.19
C LYS A 13 -17.68 42.89 -49.26
N GLU A 14 -17.51 41.58 -49.32
CA GLU A 14 -18.21 40.65 -48.45
C GLU A 14 -18.04 41.03 -46.97
N LYS A 15 -19.17 41.10 -46.26
CA LYS A 15 -19.16 41.16 -44.80
C LYS A 15 -18.80 39.75 -44.33
N LYS A 16 -17.72 39.58 -43.56
CA LYS A 16 -17.48 38.33 -42.84
C LYS A 16 -18.74 37.98 -42.04
N LYS A 17 -19.41 36.88 -42.41
CA LYS A 17 -20.54 36.32 -41.66
C LYS A 17 -20.07 36.00 -40.23
N GLN A 18 -20.98 35.91 -39.26
CA GLN A 18 -20.61 35.37 -37.95
C GLN A 18 -20.18 33.91 -38.16
N THR A 19 -18.98 33.56 -37.70
CA THR A 19 -18.35 32.26 -37.93
C THR A 19 -18.82 31.25 -36.89
N GLY A 20 -20.13 30.98 -36.90
CA GLY A 20 -20.84 30.12 -35.96
C GLY A 20 -22.32 30.49 -35.93
N GLU A 21 -23.20 29.49 -35.77
CA GLU A 21 -24.65 29.63 -35.88
C GLU A 21 -25.27 30.54 -34.80
N ARG A 22 -24.63 30.62 -33.63
CA ARG A 22 -25.11 31.37 -32.47
C ARG A 22 -24.35 32.69 -32.30
N ASN A 23 -25.07 33.79 -32.19
CA ASN A 23 -24.51 35.14 -32.04
C ASN A 23 -23.81 35.33 -30.68
N PRO A 24 -22.46 35.41 -30.61
CA PRO A 24 -21.72 35.44 -29.34
C PRO A 24 -21.92 36.75 -28.54
N LYS A 25 -22.52 37.80 -29.14
CA LYS A 25 -22.88 39.02 -28.40
C LYS A 25 -24.14 38.84 -27.55
N ALA A 26 -25.07 37.98 -27.99
CA ALA A 26 -26.29 37.67 -27.24
C ALA A 26 -25.96 36.83 -25.99
N PHE A 27 -25.06 35.87 -26.12
CA PHE A 27 -24.57 35.01 -25.03
C PHE A 27 -23.44 35.67 -24.22
N SER A 28 -23.53 36.97 -23.93
CA SER A 28 -22.53 37.71 -23.16
C SER A 28 -22.96 37.92 -21.70
N PHE A 29 -22.01 37.84 -20.76
CA PHE A 29 -22.29 37.86 -19.33
C PHE A 29 -22.51 39.28 -18.79
N ALA A 30 -23.63 39.51 -18.10
CA ALA A 30 -23.97 40.81 -17.53
C ALA A 30 -23.00 41.34 -16.45
N ASN A 31 -22.17 40.48 -15.83
CA ASN A 31 -21.25 40.85 -14.76
C ASN A 31 -19.88 40.13 -14.88
N PRO A 32 -19.06 40.46 -15.90
CA PRO A 32 -17.83 39.73 -16.20
C PRO A 32 -16.82 39.73 -15.05
N GLY A 33 -16.69 40.84 -14.32
CA GLY A 33 -15.79 40.94 -13.15
C GLY A 33 -16.23 40.11 -11.94
N ARG A 34 -17.53 39.78 -11.82
CA ARG A 34 -18.03 38.83 -10.80
C ARG A 34 -17.82 37.39 -11.27
N LEU A 35 -18.11 37.12 -12.54
CA LEU A 35 -17.87 35.80 -13.15
C LEU A 35 -16.40 35.40 -13.05
N ALA A 36 -15.47 36.26 -13.46
CA ALA A 36 -14.03 35.99 -13.39
C ALA A 36 -13.54 35.64 -11.97
N LYS A 37 -14.00 36.38 -10.95
CA LYS A 37 -13.70 36.07 -9.53
C LYS A 37 -14.33 34.76 -9.05
N SER A 38 -15.52 34.43 -9.54
CA SER A 38 -16.20 33.17 -9.21
C SER A 38 -15.51 31.99 -9.89
N ALA A 39 -15.15 32.13 -11.18
CA ALA A 39 -14.47 31.15 -11.99
C ALA A 39 -13.09 30.81 -11.40
N ALA A 40 -12.24 31.83 -11.15
CA ALA A 40 -10.95 31.65 -10.50
C ALA A 40 -11.10 30.90 -9.17
N ARG A 41 -12.02 31.35 -8.30
CA ARG A 41 -12.29 30.66 -7.02
C ARG A 41 -12.81 29.23 -7.20
N SER A 42 -13.56 28.91 -8.26
CA SER A 42 -13.97 27.53 -8.53
C SER A 42 -12.82 26.68 -9.05
N HIS A 43 -11.90 27.21 -9.86
CA HIS A 43 -10.66 26.51 -10.24
C HIS A 43 -9.77 26.29 -9.01
N ASP A 44 -9.53 27.31 -8.17
CA ASP A 44 -8.82 27.18 -6.88
C ASP A 44 -9.42 26.08 -5.97
N ILE A 45 -10.73 25.83 -6.08
CA ILE A 45 -11.45 24.81 -5.30
C ILE A 45 -11.41 23.44 -5.98
N LYS A 46 -11.40 23.39 -7.32
CA LYS A 46 -11.25 22.17 -8.13
C LYS A 46 -9.83 21.60 -8.02
N GLU A 47 -8.80 22.41 -8.27
CA GLU A 47 -7.38 22.06 -8.10
C GLU A 47 -7.12 21.47 -6.70
N ARG A 48 -7.72 22.07 -5.66
CA ARG A 48 -7.62 21.58 -4.26
C ARG A 48 -8.46 20.34 -3.93
N ARG A 49 -9.25 19.81 -4.86
CA ARG A 49 -9.93 18.50 -4.79
C ARG A 49 -9.15 17.41 -5.53
N LEU A 50 -8.35 17.77 -6.52
CA LEU A 50 -7.48 16.83 -7.23
C LEU A 50 -6.44 16.25 -6.25
N HIS A 51 -6.24 14.95 -6.32
CA HIS A 51 -5.27 14.19 -5.55
C HIS A 51 -4.65 13.14 -6.49
N VAL A 52 -3.55 12.51 -6.08
CA VAL A 52 -3.05 11.33 -6.80
C VAL A 52 -4.13 10.23 -6.74
N PRO A 53 -4.62 9.69 -7.89
CA PRO A 53 -5.54 8.56 -7.87
C PRO A 53 -4.83 7.34 -7.26
N GLN A 54 -5.50 6.66 -6.33
CA GLN A 54 -4.99 5.48 -5.63
C GLN A 54 -6.14 4.50 -5.41
N ILE A 55 -5.84 3.21 -5.53
CA ILE A 55 -6.80 2.12 -5.35
C ILE A 55 -7.20 2.05 -3.88
N ASP A 56 -8.48 2.24 -3.56
CA ASP A 56 -9.06 1.87 -2.26
C ASP A 56 -9.40 0.38 -2.31
N ARG A 57 -8.83 -0.43 -1.39
CA ARG A 57 -9.07 -1.88 -1.32
C ARG A 57 -9.95 -2.27 -0.12
N LEU A 58 -10.83 -1.35 0.30
CA LEU A 58 -11.73 -1.56 1.42
C LEU A 58 -12.94 -2.41 1.00
N PRO A 59 -13.20 -3.58 1.61
CA PRO A 59 -14.35 -4.43 1.29
C PRO A 59 -15.69 -3.84 1.77
N GLU A 60 -16.80 -4.39 1.28
CA GLU A 60 -18.17 -3.93 1.60
C GLU A 60 -18.53 -4.05 3.09
N GLU A 61 -18.07 -5.11 3.76
CA GLU A 61 -18.00 -5.22 5.22
C GLU A 61 -16.56 -4.85 5.66
N PRO A 62 -16.28 -3.58 6.00
CA PRO A 62 -14.93 -3.15 6.36
C PRO A 62 -14.53 -3.68 7.75
N PRO A 63 -13.27 -4.09 7.96
CA PRO A 63 -12.78 -4.45 9.29
C PRO A 63 -12.88 -3.27 10.29
N PRO A 64 -13.00 -3.55 11.60
CA PRO A 64 -13.20 -2.51 12.61
C PRO A 64 -12.01 -1.54 12.67
N ARG A 65 -12.23 -0.28 12.30
CA ARG A 65 -11.16 0.70 12.05
C ARG A 65 -10.34 0.97 13.32
N LEU A 66 -9.01 1.05 13.19
CA LEU A 66 -8.14 1.12 14.35
C LEU A 66 -8.04 2.54 14.93
N VAL A 67 -8.48 2.71 16.17
CA VAL A 67 -8.39 3.94 16.96
C VAL A 67 -7.32 3.78 18.04
N THR A 68 -6.14 4.37 17.79
CA THR A 68 -4.98 4.21 18.66
C THR A 68 -4.88 5.38 19.64
N ILE A 69 -4.95 5.10 20.94
CA ILE A 69 -4.78 6.08 22.01
C ILE A 69 -3.29 6.16 22.34
N VAL A 70 -2.68 7.31 22.03
CA VAL A 70 -1.22 7.51 22.15
C VAL A 70 -0.93 8.77 22.95
N GLY A 71 0.03 8.71 23.87
CA GLY A 71 0.39 9.81 24.73
C GLY A 71 1.38 9.38 25.83
N PRO A 72 1.93 10.34 26.58
CA PRO A 72 2.98 10.10 27.56
C PRO A 72 2.50 9.33 28.80
N PRO A 73 3.41 8.82 29.65
CA PRO A 73 3.04 8.19 30.92
C PRO A 73 2.18 9.14 31.78
N GLY A 74 1.14 8.60 32.40
CA GLY A 74 0.27 9.35 33.33
C GLY A 74 -0.77 10.27 32.70
N VAL A 75 -0.80 10.49 31.38
CA VAL A 75 -1.71 11.44 30.71
C VAL A 75 -3.21 11.08 30.75
N GLY A 76 -3.57 9.88 31.21
CA GLY A 76 -4.95 9.38 31.35
C GLY A 76 -5.46 8.49 30.20
N LYS A 77 -4.58 7.79 29.47
CA LYS A 77 -4.92 6.92 28.33
C LYS A 77 -6.00 5.88 28.67
N THR A 78 -5.77 5.09 29.72
CA THR A 78 -6.70 4.04 30.16
C THR A 78 -8.03 4.64 30.64
N THR A 79 -7.99 5.82 31.28
CA THR A 79 -9.19 6.60 31.68
C THR A 79 -10.01 7.03 30.47
N LEU A 80 -9.37 7.41 29.37
CA LEU A 80 -10.03 7.74 28.10
C LEU A 80 -10.66 6.48 27.48
N LEU A 81 -9.94 5.36 27.47
CA LEU A 81 -10.43 4.07 26.96
C LEU A 81 -11.69 3.61 27.71
N LYS A 82 -11.64 3.56 29.06
CA LYS A 82 -12.81 3.26 29.93
C LYS A 82 -13.99 4.18 29.63
N SER A 83 -13.74 5.48 29.47
CA SER A 83 -14.79 6.47 29.20
C SER A 83 -15.43 6.31 27.81
N LEU A 84 -14.64 5.95 26.78
CA LEU A 84 -15.13 5.69 25.44
C LEU A 84 -15.94 4.38 25.36
N VAL A 85 -15.45 3.29 25.97
CA VAL A 85 -16.17 2.01 25.98
C VAL A 85 -17.51 2.15 26.71
N LYS A 86 -17.52 2.75 27.92
CA LYS A 86 -18.76 3.02 28.67
C LYS A 86 -19.75 3.91 27.90
N ARG A 87 -19.25 4.79 27.02
CA ARG A 87 -20.09 5.64 26.16
C ARG A 87 -20.75 4.88 25.00
N TYR A 88 -20.05 3.93 24.38
CA TYR A 88 -20.56 3.15 23.25
C TYR A 88 -21.32 1.89 23.69
N ALA A 89 -20.69 1.02 24.47
CA ALA A 89 -21.19 -0.31 24.84
C ALA A 89 -22.05 -0.35 26.13
N LYS A 90 -22.09 0.73 26.90
CA LYS A 90 -22.75 0.83 28.24
C LYS A 90 -22.16 -0.08 29.34
N GLU A 91 -21.35 -1.07 29.01
CA GLU A 91 -20.56 -1.87 29.96
C GLU A 91 -19.41 -1.06 30.60
N THR A 92 -18.98 -1.45 31.82
CA THR A 92 -17.87 -0.82 32.57
C THR A 92 -16.70 -1.80 32.61
N LEU A 93 -15.49 -1.34 32.27
CA LEU A 93 -14.25 -2.14 32.35
C LEU A 93 -13.34 -1.57 33.46
N SER A 94 -12.81 -2.44 34.31
CA SER A 94 -11.97 -2.10 35.46
C SER A 94 -10.47 -2.10 35.13
N ASP A 95 -10.00 -2.92 34.20
CA ASP A 95 -8.65 -2.83 33.61
C ASP A 95 -8.69 -3.27 32.13
N PRO A 96 -9.04 -2.36 31.20
CA PRO A 96 -9.07 -2.66 29.77
C PRO A 96 -7.66 -2.94 29.24
N GLN A 97 -7.43 -4.18 28.81
CA GLN A 97 -6.18 -4.69 28.24
C GLN A 97 -6.42 -5.25 26.82
N GLY A 98 -5.39 -5.22 25.97
CA GLY A 98 -5.49 -5.62 24.56
C GLY A 98 -6.29 -4.63 23.69
N PRO A 99 -6.64 -5.03 22.46
CA PRO A 99 -7.57 -4.32 21.61
C PRO A 99 -9.03 -4.54 22.03
N ILE A 100 -9.86 -3.51 21.85
CA ILE A 100 -11.27 -3.52 22.26
C ILE A 100 -12.14 -3.10 21.08
N THR A 101 -12.90 -4.05 20.52
CA THR A 101 -13.75 -3.84 19.35
C THR A 101 -15.21 -3.54 19.77
N VAL A 102 -15.75 -2.44 19.25
CA VAL A 102 -17.09 -1.92 19.59
C VAL A 102 -17.88 -1.53 18.35
N VAL A 103 -19.16 -1.88 18.30
CA VAL A 103 -20.09 -1.39 17.26
C VAL A 103 -20.47 0.06 17.54
N THR A 104 -20.30 0.96 16.57
CA THR A 104 -20.58 2.40 16.75
C THR A 104 -21.62 2.98 15.80
N SER A 105 -21.87 2.29 14.68
CA SER A 105 -22.82 2.64 13.65
C SER A 105 -23.19 1.38 12.86
N LYS A 106 -24.36 1.34 12.22
CA LYS A 106 -24.84 0.17 11.44
C LYS A 106 -23.94 -0.24 10.26
N ARG A 107 -22.93 0.59 9.92
CA ARG A 107 -21.89 0.31 8.90
C ARG A 107 -20.45 0.39 9.43
N GLN A 108 -20.23 0.69 10.72
CA GLN A 108 -18.87 0.93 11.24
C GLN A 108 -18.71 0.43 12.69
N ARG A 109 -17.85 -0.58 12.85
CA ARG A 109 -17.22 -1.00 14.10
C ARG A 109 -15.83 -0.37 14.21
N LEU A 110 -15.34 -0.17 15.44
CA LEU A 110 -14.05 0.44 15.75
C LEU A 110 -13.28 -0.44 16.75
N THR A 111 -11.98 -0.62 16.54
CA THR A 111 -11.09 -1.27 17.51
C THR A 111 -10.27 -0.20 18.21
N PHE A 112 -10.43 -0.04 19.52
CA PHE A 112 -9.60 0.83 20.35
C PHE A 112 -8.37 0.08 20.85
N VAL A 113 -7.19 0.70 20.78
CA VAL A 113 -5.92 0.16 21.33
C VAL A 113 -5.22 1.26 22.12
N GLU A 114 -4.85 0.97 23.37
CA GLU A 114 -3.90 1.81 24.11
C GLU A 114 -2.46 1.50 23.67
N CYS A 115 -1.69 2.52 23.32
CA CYS A 115 -0.26 2.39 23.08
C CYS A 115 0.50 2.47 24.43
N PRO A 116 1.31 1.46 24.79
CA PRO A 116 2.21 1.56 25.95
C PRO A 116 3.30 2.61 25.73
N ASN A 117 4.11 2.89 26.75
CA ASN A 117 5.10 3.98 26.72
C ASN A 117 6.42 3.62 26.02
N GLU A 118 6.50 2.46 25.36
CA GLU A 118 7.68 1.97 24.65
C GLU A 118 7.73 2.48 23.21
N LEU A 119 8.93 2.87 22.74
CA LEU A 119 9.07 3.42 21.38
C LEU A 119 8.89 2.33 20.32
N GLU A 120 9.19 1.09 20.70
CA GLU A 120 8.94 -0.16 20.02
C GLU A 120 7.46 -0.28 19.61
N ALA A 121 6.54 -0.26 20.57
CA ALA A 121 5.10 -0.33 20.30
C ALA A 121 4.61 0.92 19.54
N MET A 122 5.10 2.11 19.89
CA MET A 122 4.80 3.35 19.15
C MET A 122 5.16 3.23 17.66
N VAL A 123 6.28 2.57 17.32
CA VAL A 123 6.69 2.31 15.94
C VAL A 123 5.70 1.41 15.22
N ASP A 124 5.32 0.29 15.80
CA ASP A 124 4.48 -0.70 15.10
C ASP A 124 3.05 -0.21 14.96
N ILE A 125 2.49 0.35 16.03
CA ILE A 125 1.16 0.98 16.04
C ILE A 125 1.10 2.11 15.00
N SER A 126 2.18 2.88 14.79
CA SER A 126 2.20 3.93 13.74
C SER A 126 1.96 3.39 12.32
N LYS A 127 2.37 2.15 12.02
CA LYS A 127 2.18 1.51 10.71
C LYS A 127 0.71 1.18 10.47
N VAL A 128 -0.04 0.87 11.54
CA VAL A 128 -1.40 0.30 11.48
C VAL A 128 -2.52 1.29 11.85
N ALA A 129 -2.23 2.36 12.61
CA ALA A 129 -3.21 3.36 13.08
C ALA A 129 -4.03 4.03 11.96
N ASP A 130 -5.33 3.74 11.85
CA ASP A 130 -6.25 4.47 10.94
C ASP A 130 -6.66 5.83 11.49
N ILE A 131 -6.79 5.90 12.81
CA ILE A 131 -7.22 7.05 13.60
C ILE A 131 -6.30 7.16 14.81
N VAL A 132 -5.68 8.32 15.02
CA VAL A 132 -4.88 8.58 16.23
C VAL A 132 -5.63 9.52 17.16
N LEU A 133 -5.76 9.12 18.43
CA LEU A 133 -6.14 9.99 19.54
C LEU A 133 -4.87 10.35 20.31
N LEU A 134 -4.25 11.49 19.97
CA LEU A 134 -3.01 11.95 20.58
C LEU A 134 -3.30 12.75 21.84
N MET A 135 -3.03 12.15 23.00
CA MET A 135 -3.21 12.77 24.30
C MET A 135 -2.01 13.65 24.66
N ILE A 136 -2.30 14.86 25.15
CA ILE A 136 -1.34 15.90 25.51
C ILE A 136 -1.74 16.47 26.88
N ASP A 137 -0.81 16.46 27.83
CA ASP A 137 -1.03 17.12 29.13
C ASP A 137 -1.13 18.65 28.93
N GLY A 138 -2.18 19.28 29.45
CA GLY A 138 -2.39 20.71 29.30
C GLY A 138 -1.44 21.59 30.11
N ASN A 139 -1.11 21.13 31.31
CA ASN A 139 -0.38 21.85 32.33
C ASN A 139 1.14 21.79 32.04
N PHE A 140 1.65 20.60 31.73
CA PHE A 140 3.02 20.36 31.28
C PHE A 140 3.21 20.79 29.81
N GLY A 141 2.35 20.33 28.90
CA GLY A 141 2.40 20.63 27.47
C GLY A 141 2.90 19.48 26.61
N PHE A 142 3.71 19.80 25.59
CA PHE A 142 4.21 18.80 24.64
C PHE A 142 5.43 18.05 25.21
N GLU A 143 5.28 16.74 25.36
CA GLU A 143 6.35 15.83 25.76
C GLU A 143 7.07 15.21 24.56
N MET A 144 8.31 14.75 24.80
CA MET A 144 9.19 14.22 23.76
C MET A 144 8.55 13.04 23.02
N GLU A 145 7.86 12.15 23.73
CA GLU A 145 7.17 10.97 23.17
C GLU A 145 6.05 11.35 22.21
N THR A 146 5.21 12.35 22.54
CA THR A 146 4.18 12.86 21.62
C THR A 146 4.79 13.41 20.33
N MET A 147 5.94 14.07 20.45
CA MET A 147 6.67 14.63 19.33
C MET A 147 7.43 13.57 18.55
N GLU A 148 7.89 12.50 19.19
CA GLU A 148 8.49 11.34 18.56
C GLU A 148 7.44 10.61 17.73
N PHE A 149 6.33 10.17 18.33
CA PHE A 149 5.25 9.48 17.61
C PHE A 149 4.78 10.24 16.36
N LEU A 150 4.57 11.56 16.45
CA LEU A 150 4.21 12.39 15.29
C LEU A 150 5.26 12.36 14.15
N ASN A 151 6.55 12.28 14.47
CA ASN A 151 7.61 12.18 13.45
C ASN A 151 7.80 10.75 12.94
N ILE A 152 7.46 9.72 13.72
CA ILE A 152 7.39 8.33 13.25
C ILE A 152 6.22 8.19 12.27
N LEU A 153 5.02 8.60 12.68
CA LEU A 153 3.78 8.59 11.91
C LEU A 153 3.94 9.26 10.53
N SER A 154 4.59 10.43 10.48
CA SER A 154 4.87 11.13 9.23
C SER A 154 5.94 10.48 8.34
N SER A 155 6.72 9.52 8.86
CA SER A 155 7.65 8.69 8.08
C SER A 155 7.07 7.32 7.67
N SER A 156 6.21 6.72 8.49
CA SER A 156 5.50 5.46 8.21
C SER A 156 4.35 5.66 7.21
N GLY A 157 3.63 6.79 7.32
CA GLY A 157 2.48 7.12 6.50
C GLY A 157 1.43 7.87 7.31
N MET A 158 1.18 9.14 6.98
CA MET A 158 0.25 9.99 7.73
C MET A 158 -1.20 9.51 7.53
N PRO A 159 -1.89 9.01 8.58
CA PRO A 159 -3.27 8.54 8.47
C PRO A 159 -4.25 9.71 8.29
N GLY A 160 -5.46 9.40 7.83
CA GLY A 160 -6.44 10.41 7.44
C GLY A 160 -6.90 11.33 8.59
N ASN A 161 -6.97 10.82 9.82
CA ASN A 161 -7.48 11.57 10.97
C ASN A 161 -6.57 11.42 12.20
N VAL A 162 -6.06 12.56 12.68
CA VAL A 162 -5.33 12.67 13.95
C VAL A 162 -5.99 13.75 14.81
N PHE A 163 -6.53 13.34 15.95
CA PHE A 163 -7.20 14.22 16.90
C PHE A 163 -6.31 14.47 18.10
N GLY A 164 -6.09 15.73 18.45
CA GLY A 164 -5.46 16.09 19.70
C GLY A 164 -6.50 16.01 20.82
N ILE A 165 -6.13 15.43 21.96
CA ILE A 165 -6.93 15.42 23.18
C ILE A 165 -6.09 16.05 24.27
N LEU A 166 -6.55 17.19 24.79
CA LEU A 166 -5.82 17.96 25.78
C LEU A 166 -6.46 17.70 27.17
N THR A 167 -5.71 17.08 28.07
CA THR A 167 -6.14 16.67 29.43
C THR A 167 -5.56 17.56 30.54
N HIS A 168 -5.86 17.24 31.81
CA HIS A 168 -5.36 17.95 33.01
C HIS A 168 -5.57 19.46 32.98
N LEU A 169 -6.77 19.86 32.55
CA LEU A 169 -7.20 21.25 32.45
C LEU A 169 -7.76 21.80 33.78
N ASP A 170 -8.13 20.90 34.68
CA ASP A 170 -8.49 21.10 36.09
C ASP A 170 -7.31 21.60 36.96
N LEU A 171 -6.08 21.18 36.66
CA LEU A 171 -4.85 21.65 37.36
C LEU A 171 -4.62 23.17 37.22
N PHE A 172 -5.29 23.85 36.27
CA PHE A 172 -5.12 25.28 36.03
C PHE A 172 -5.89 26.16 37.04
N LYS A 173 -5.20 26.55 38.12
CA LYS A 173 -5.69 27.52 39.12
C LYS A 173 -6.13 28.90 38.59
N LYS A 174 -5.87 29.25 37.31
CA LYS A 174 -6.24 30.55 36.71
C LYS A 174 -6.86 30.37 35.31
N PRO A 175 -8.06 30.94 35.04
CA PRO A 175 -8.75 30.75 33.76
C PRO A 175 -8.15 31.53 32.57
N GLN A 176 -7.26 32.50 32.82
CA GLN A 176 -6.50 33.15 31.74
C GLN A 176 -5.33 32.29 31.27
N THR A 177 -4.48 31.79 32.19
CA THR A 177 -3.35 30.90 31.82
C THR A 177 -3.83 29.61 31.15
N LEU A 178 -5.00 29.11 31.54
CA LEU A 178 -5.74 28.04 30.85
C LEU A 178 -6.02 28.37 29.38
N LYS A 179 -6.55 29.57 29.08
CA LYS A 179 -6.84 30.02 27.71
C LYS A 179 -5.57 30.21 26.89
N ASP A 180 -4.52 30.78 27.48
CA ASP A 180 -3.24 31.00 26.81
C ASP A 180 -2.48 29.69 26.57
N ALA A 181 -2.53 28.74 27.50
CA ALA A 181 -2.02 27.39 27.32
C ALA A 181 -2.74 26.67 26.18
N LYS A 182 -4.08 26.66 26.17
CA LYS A 182 -4.88 26.10 25.06
C LYS A 182 -4.51 26.74 23.72
N LYS A 183 -4.39 28.08 23.64
CA LYS A 183 -4.00 28.80 22.42
C LYS A 183 -2.58 28.45 21.95
N ARG A 184 -1.61 28.41 22.87
CA ARG A 184 -0.21 28.03 22.63
C ARG A 184 -0.09 26.60 22.12
N LEU A 185 -0.71 25.64 22.81
CA LEU A 185 -0.70 24.23 22.45
C LEU A 185 -1.41 23.98 21.13
N LYS A 186 -2.57 24.60 20.88
CA LYS A 186 -3.28 24.53 19.60
C LYS A 186 -2.45 25.03 18.42
N ASN A 187 -1.82 26.20 18.56
CA ASN A 187 -0.95 26.74 17.51
C ASN A 187 0.28 25.83 17.26
N ARG A 188 0.83 25.20 18.31
CA ARG A 188 1.93 24.25 18.17
C ARG A 188 1.49 22.95 17.49
N PHE A 189 0.34 22.41 17.86
CA PHE A 189 -0.29 21.23 17.23
C PHE A 189 -0.53 21.46 15.74
N TRP A 190 -1.10 22.62 15.37
CA TRP A 190 -1.29 23.05 13.98
C TRP A 190 0.03 23.19 13.19
N SER A 191 1.14 23.56 13.85
CA SER A 191 2.45 23.71 13.20
C SER A 191 3.19 22.41 12.88
N GLU A 192 2.73 21.27 13.42
CA GLU A 192 3.40 19.96 13.25
C GLU A 192 2.50 18.92 12.58
N LEU A 193 1.19 19.15 12.51
CA LEU A 193 0.22 18.37 11.74
C LEU A 193 -0.22 19.13 10.48
N TYR A 194 -1.30 19.89 10.61
CA TYR A 194 -1.83 20.77 9.58
C TYR A 194 -2.62 21.91 10.20
N GLN A 195 -2.68 23.04 9.50
CA GLN A 195 -3.39 24.22 9.96
C GLN A 195 -4.89 23.94 10.05
N GLY A 196 -5.46 24.07 11.25
CA GLY A 196 -6.87 23.79 11.51
C GLY A 196 -7.18 22.41 12.10
N ALA A 197 -6.17 21.55 12.36
CA ALA A 197 -6.37 20.25 12.98
C ALA A 197 -7.20 20.29 14.29
N HIS A 198 -7.98 19.25 14.51
CA HIS A 198 -8.95 19.18 15.62
C HIS A 198 -8.25 18.89 16.95
N LEU A 199 -8.55 19.72 17.95
CA LEU A 199 -8.05 19.62 19.32
C LEU A 199 -9.22 19.70 20.30
N PHE A 200 -9.47 18.59 21.00
CA PHE A 200 -10.46 18.48 22.06
C PHE A 200 -9.86 18.87 23.41
N TYR A 201 -10.75 19.17 24.36
CA TYR A 201 -10.41 19.56 25.71
C TYR A 201 -11.20 18.66 26.65
N LEU A 202 -10.52 17.88 27.50
CA LEU A 202 -11.12 17.11 28.58
C LEU A 202 -10.77 17.79 29.90
N SER A 203 -11.79 18.19 30.65
CA SER A 203 -11.66 19.12 31.78
C SER A 203 -10.93 18.49 32.97
N GLY A 204 -11.54 17.49 33.60
CA GLY A 204 -10.98 16.74 34.74
C GLY A 204 -11.64 15.37 34.87
N VAL A 205 -11.25 14.59 35.88
CA VAL A 205 -11.77 13.23 36.11
C VAL A 205 -12.84 13.23 37.21
N ILE A 206 -13.97 12.57 36.96
CA ILE A 206 -15.10 12.42 37.88
C ILE A 206 -15.44 10.93 37.96
N ASN A 207 -15.49 10.35 39.16
CA ASN A 207 -15.75 8.92 39.42
C ASN A 207 -14.92 8.00 38.50
N GLY A 208 -13.61 8.24 38.41
CA GLY A 208 -12.67 7.47 37.60
C GLY A 208 -12.83 7.58 36.08
N ARG A 209 -13.67 8.51 35.57
CA ARG A 209 -13.98 8.69 34.15
C ARG A 209 -13.94 10.16 33.73
N TYR A 210 -13.88 10.44 32.44
CA TYR A 210 -14.03 11.79 31.90
C TYR A 210 -15.51 12.20 31.73
N PRO A 211 -15.84 13.49 31.66
CA PRO A 211 -17.24 13.93 31.67
C PRO A 211 -17.99 13.52 30.40
N ASP A 212 -19.14 12.86 30.57
CA ASP A 212 -19.92 12.25 29.48
C ASP A 212 -20.28 13.22 28.34
N ARG A 213 -20.42 14.52 28.62
CA ARG A 213 -20.68 15.55 27.59
C ARG A 213 -19.47 15.83 26.70
N GLU A 214 -18.27 15.81 27.25
CA GLU A 214 -17.03 16.03 26.50
C GLU A 214 -16.69 14.78 25.68
N ILE A 215 -16.85 13.60 26.29
CA ILE A 215 -16.70 12.30 25.62
C ILE A 215 -17.78 12.07 24.55
N HIS A 216 -19.03 12.55 24.75
CA HIS A 216 -20.05 12.51 23.70
C HIS A 216 -19.67 13.36 22.47
N ASN A 217 -19.09 14.55 22.69
CA ASN A 217 -18.62 15.38 21.58
C ASN A 217 -17.48 14.69 20.82
N LEU A 218 -16.50 14.13 21.54
CA LEU A 218 -15.41 13.35 20.96
C LEU A 218 -15.94 12.16 20.15
N SER A 219 -16.81 11.33 20.74
CA SER A 219 -17.40 10.16 20.09
C SER A 219 -18.23 10.53 18.86
N ARG A 220 -18.91 11.69 18.86
CA ARG A 220 -19.62 12.21 17.67
C ARG A 220 -18.66 12.54 16.52
N PHE A 221 -17.48 13.10 16.78
CA PHE A 221 -16.49 13.31 15.71
C PHE A 221 -15.85 12.00 15.25
N ILE A 222 -15.68 11.03 16.15
CA ILE A 222 -15.15 9.71 15.83
C ILE A 222 -16.12 8.89 14.96
N SER A 223 -17.43 8.96 15.20
CA SER A 223 -18.44 8.15 14.49
C SER A 223 -18.93 8.70 13.14
N VAL A 224 -18.49 9.89 12.72
CA VAL A 224 -18.95 10.56 11.46
C VAL A 224 -17.80 10.62 10.44
N MET A 225 -16.95 9.59 10.40
CA MET A 225 -15.77 9.56 9.53
C MET A 225 -16.05 9.01 8.13
N LYS A 226 -15.43 9.67 7.14
CA LYS A 226 -15.19 9.15 5.79
C LYS A 226 -14.28 7.91 5.82
N ASN A 227 -14.05 7.26 4.68
CA ASN A 227 -13.04 6.19 4.55
C ASN A 227 -11.66 6.65 5.04
N PRO A 228 -10.82 5.72 5.54
CA PRO A 228 -9.41 6.02 5.77
C PRO A 228 -8.78 6.51 4.46
N ARG A 229 -7.72 7.31 4.57
CA ARG A 229 -6.92 7.66 3.39
C ARG A 229 -6.23 6.39 2.89
N PRO A 230 -6.29 6.04 1.59
CA PRO A 230 -5.49 4.93 1.07
C PRO A 230 -4.01 5.21 1.37
N LEU A 231 -3.34 4.20 1.92
CA LEU A 231 -1.91 4.24 2.23
C LEU A 231 -1.29 3.03 1.55
N ILE A 232 -0.34 3.27 0.64
CA ILE A 232 0.25 2.25 -0.24
C ILE A 232 0.62 0.99 0.56
N TRP A 233 1.29 1.15 1.71
CA TRP A 233 1.66 0.03 2.59
C TRP A 233 0.47 -0.86 3.01
N ARG A 234 -0.63 -0.26 3.48
CA ARG A 234 -1.84 -0.97 3.94
C ARG A 234 -2.65 -1.55 2.79
N ASN A 235 -2.64 -0.90 1.63
CA ASN A 235 -3.36 -1.35 0.44
C ASN A 235 -2.54 -2.35 -0.41
N THR A 236 -1.37 -2.79 0.07
CA THR A 236 -0.50 -3.77 -0.61
C THR A 236 -0.08 -4.97 0.25
N HIS A 237 -0.17 -4.88 1.58
CA HIS A 237 0.20 -5.95 2.50
C HIS A 237 -1.02 -6.38 3.34
N PRO A 238 -1.22 -7.69 3.57
CA PRO A 238 -2.18 -8.15 4.57
C PRO A 238 -1.62 -7.93 5.97
N TYR A 239 -2.47 -7.60 6.93
CA TYR A 239 -2.10 -7.50 8.34
C TYR A 239 -3.26 -7.78 9.28
N THR A 240 -2.94 -8.24 10.49
CA THR A 240 -3.92 -8.54 11.55
C THR A 240 -3.43 -7.90 12.84
N ILE A 241 -4.36 -7.33 13.61
CA ILE A 241 -4.12 -7.02 15.03
C ILE A 241 -4.78 -8.14 15.80
N ILE A 242 -4.03 -8.72 16.74
CA ILE A 242 -4.47 -9.90 17.46
C ILE A 242 -5.35 -9.46 18.63
N ASP A 243 -6.61 -9.88 18.58
CA ASP A 243 -7.60 -9.67 19.62
C ASP A 243 -7.45 -10.70 20.75
N SER A 244 -7.08 -11.94 20.44
CA SER A 244 -6.89 -13.02 21.43
C SER A 244 -5.67 -13.91 21.11
N PHE A 245 -4.97 -14.33 22.16
CA PHE A 245 -3.76 -15.17 22.13
C PHE A 245 -4.01 -16.43 22.97
N ARG A 246 -3.54 -17.60 22.50
CA ARG A 246 -3.60 -18.88 23.23
C ARG A 246 -2.42 -19.79 22.82
N ASP A 247 -1.77 -20.43 23.79
CA ASP A 247 -0.87 -21.58 23.53
C ASP A 247 -1.73 -22.84 23.36
N ILE A 248 -1.45 -23.66 22.35
CA ILE A 248 -2.11 -24.96 22.11
C ILE A 248 -1.11 -26.12 22.11
N THR A 249 0.10 -25.90 22.65
CA THR A 249 1.14 -26.94 22.76
C THR A 249 0.68 -28.07 23.68
N HIS A 250 0.87 -29.31 23.22
CA HIS A 250 0.48 -30.50 23.98
C HIS A 250 1.18 -30.56 25.35
N PRO A 251 0.48 -30.74 26.49
CA PRO A 251 1.06 -30.64 27.83
C PRO A 251 2.30 -31.52 28.05
N THR A 252 2.33 -32.75 27.54
CA THR A 252 3.50 -33.64 27.66
C THR A 252 4.78 -33.02 27.09
N LYS A 253 4.71 -32.25 26.00
CA LYS A 253 5.90 -31.55 25.44
C LYS A 253 6.41 -30.44 26.35
N ILE A 254 5.53 -29.86 27.18
CA ILE A 254 5.84 -28.83 28.17
C ILE A 254 6.51 -29.46 29.40
N GLU A 255 6.08 -30.68 29.77
CA GLU A 255 6.65 -31.48 30.86
C GLU A 255 8.00 -32.12 30.48
N GLU A 256 8.16 -32.54 29.23
CA GLU A 256 9.42 -33.05 28.66
C GLU A 256 10.47 -31.94 28.53
N ASP A 257 10.09 -30.78 27.98
CA ASP A 257 11.00 -29.66 27.76
C ASP A 257 10.26 -28.31 27.92
N GLU A 258 10.43 -27.63 29.07
CA GLU A 258 9.81 -26.31 29.31
C GLU A 258 10.12 -25.28 28.20
N LYS A 259 11.28 -25.46 27.55
CA LYS A 259 11.81 -24.62 26.47
C LYS A 259 11.53 -25.15 25.07
N CYS A 260 10.66 -26.15 24.94
CA CYS A 260 10.12 -26.59 23.65
C CYS A 260 9.46 -25.40 22.92
N ASP A 261 9.69 -25.32 21.61
CA ASP A 261 8.99 -24.37 20.73
C ASP A 261 7.48 -24.63 20.75
N ARG A 262 6.71 -23.55 20.82
CA ARG A 262 5.26 -23.57 21.05
C ARG A 262 4.46 -23.43 19.76
N THR A 263 3.28 -24.04 19.78
CA THR A 263 2.23 -23.90 18.77
C THR A 263 1.20 -22.90 19.29
N VAL A 264 1.13 -21.72 18.69
CA VAL A 264 0.34 -20.58 19.20
C VAL A 264 -0.80 -20.25 18.24
N VAL A 265 -1.98 -20.00 18.81
CA VAL A 265 -3.15 -19.46 18.11
C VAL A 265 -3.26 -17.96 18.35
N LEU A 266 -3.33 -17.20 17.25
CA LEU A 266 -3.53 -15.76 17.21
C LEU A 266 -4.83 -15.44 16.46
N SER A 267 -5.84 -14.94 17.18
CA SER A 267 -7.16 -14.62 16.61
C SER A 267 -7.38 -13.12 16.49
N GLY A 268 -7.88 -12.64 15.35
CA GLY A 268 -8.15 -11.22 15.13
C GLY A 268 -8.70 -10.88 13.74
N TYR A 269 -9.13 -9.62 13.55
CA TYR A 269 -9.68 -9.16 12.27
C TYR A 269 -8.60 -8.98 11.21
N LEU A 270 -8.79 -9.62 10.06
CA LEU A 270 -7.94 -9.48 8.88
C LEU A 270 -8.13 -8.10 8.23
N ARG A 271 -7.03 -7.43 7.88
CA ARG A 271 -6.99 -6.03 7.41
C ARG A 271 -5.96 -5.86 6.29
N GLY A 272 -6.08 -4.75 5.56
CA GLY A 272 -5.21 -4.45 4.44
C GLY A 272 -5.67 -5.17 3.18
N THR A 273 -4.81 -5.99 2.57
CA THR A 273 -5.21 -6.94 1.53
C THR A 273 -5.63 -8.28 2.13
N ASN A 274 -6.10 -9.19 1.28
CA ASN A 274 -6.38 -10.58 1.65
C ASN A 274 -5.09 -11.32 2.03
N PHE A 275 -5.18 -12.31 2.91
CA PHE A 275 -4.09 -13.25 3.24
C PHE A 275 -4.12 -14.44 2.26
N ALA A 276 -2.96 -14.91 1.80
CA ALA A 276 -2.89 -16.12 0.96
C ALA A 276 -3.42 -17.35 1.72
N ALA A 277 -4.07 -18.27 1.00
CA ALA A 277 -4.73 -19.44 1.58
C ALA A 277 -3.75 -20.39 2.31
N GLN A 278 -2.56 -20.59 1.74
CA GLN A 278 -1.53 -21.52 2.23
C GLN A 278 -0.14 -20.89 2.09
N GLY A 279 0.82 -21.33 2.92
CA GLY A 279 2.23 -20.92 2.82
C GLY A 279 2.52 -19.45 3.16
N GLN A 280 1.55 -18.69 3.67
CA GLN A 280 1.71 -17.26 3.94
C GLN A 280 2.81 -17.00 4.97
N ARG A 281 3.88 -16.32 4.52
CA ARG A 281 4.95 -15.83 5.39
C ARG A 281 4.52 -14.55 6.09
N VAL A 282 4.82 -14.45 7.39
CA VAL A 282 4.41 -13.34 8.26
C VAL A 282 5.57 -12.86 9.13
N HIS A 283 5.59 -11.57 9.46
CA HIS A 283 6.45 -11.01 10.50
C HIS A 283 5.60 -10.58 11.69
N ILE A 284 6.02 -10.98 12.89
CA ILE A 284 5.50 -10.47 14.15
C ILE A 284 6.54 -9.48 14.72
N PRO A 285 6.27 -8.16 14.71
CA PRO A 285 7.21 -7.15 15.16
C PRO A 285 7.60 -7.35 16.63
N GLY A 286 8.85 -7.74 16.88
CA GLY A 286 9.34 -8.03 18.22
C GLY A 286 9.49 -9.51 18.53
N LEU A 287 9.09 -10.41 17.62
CA LEU A 287 9.23 -11.85 17.75
C LEU A 287 10.12 -12.44 16.64
N GLY A 288 9.75 -12.28 15.37
CA GLY A 288 10.47 -12.92 14.25
C GLY A 288 9.68 -13.01 12.94
N ASP A 289 10.26 -13.70 11.97
CA ASP A 289 9.60 -14.12 10.72
C ASP A 289 9.14 -15.57 10.87
N TYR A 290 7.88 -15.86 10.51
CA TYR A 290 7.25 -17.17 10.62
C TYR A 290 6.48 -17.53 9.34
N SER A 291 6.02 -18.77 9.27
CA SER A 291 4.98 -19.25 8.35
C SER A 291 3.69 -19.51 9.13
N VAL A 292 2.54 -19.17 8.53
CA VAL A 292 1.24 -19.66 9.01
C VAL A 292 1.14 -21.14 8.66
N SER A 293 0.84 -22.02 9.64
CA SER A 293 0.61 -23.45 9.36
C SER A 293 -0.83 -23.72 8.96
N ALA A 294 -1.80 -23.12 9.67
CA ALA A 294 -3.22 -23.14 9.32
C ALA A 294 -3.89 -21.78 9.57
N MET A 295 -4.92 -21.47 8.78
CA MET A 295 -5.80 -20.32 9.01
C MET A 295 -7.26 -20.77 8.92
N GLU A 296 -8.11 -20.20 9.77
CA GLU A 296 -9.53 -20.53 9.86
C GLU A 296 -10.35 -19.24 9.94
N SER A 297 -11.36 -19.12 9.08
CA SER A 297 -12.32 -18.01 9.08
C SER A 297 -13.45 -18.29 10.06
N LEU A 298 -13.53 -17.50 11.13
CA LEU A 298 -14.57 -17.59 12.15
C LEU A 298 -15.68 -16.55 11.91
N PRO A 299 -16.92 -16.80 12.38
CA PRO A 299 -17.98 -15.80 12.36
C PRO A 299 -17.60 -14.57 13.18
N ASP A 300 -17.98 -13.38 12.70
CA ASP A 300 -17.64 -12.10 13.32
C ASP A 300 -18.25 -12.00 14.75
N PRO A 301 -17.45 -11.72 15.80
CA PRO A 301 -17.94 -11.59 17.18
C PRO A 301 -18.69 -10.27 17.46
N CYS A 302 -18.49 -9.24 16.62
CA CYS A 302 -19.18 -7.95 16.64
C CYS A 302 -19.79 -7.61 15.25
N PRO A 303 -20.69 -8.46 14.70
CA PRO A 303 -21.20 -8.31 13.35
C PRO A 303 -21.96 -6.99 13.22
N THR A 304 -21.84 -6.31 12.08
CA THR A 304 -22.56 -5.04 11.89
C THR A 304 -24.02 -5.29 11.51
N PRO A 305 -24.97 -4.43 11.95
CA PRO A 305 -26.36 -4.42 11.46
C PRO A 305 -26.52 -4.04 9.97
N LEU A 306 -25.54 -4.34 9.12
CA LEU A 306 -25.55 -4.10 7.68
C LEU A 306 -26.52 -5.06 6.98
N MET A 307 -26.48 -6.35 7.34
CA MET A 307 -27.41 -7.36 6.80
C MET A 307 -28.85 -7.08 7.24
N ASP A 308 -29.09 -6.78 8.52
CA ASP A 308 -30.41 -6.35 9.02
C ASP A 308 -30.93 -5.11 8.26
N ALA A 309 -30.05 -4.16 7.96
CA ALA A 309 -30.40 -2.97 7.19
C ALA A 309 -30.61 -3.23 5.69
N ALA A 310 -29.93 -4.23 5.11
CA ALA A 310 -30.13 -4.68 3.74
C ALA A 310 -31.47 -5.42 3.60
N ILE A 311 -31.77 -6.35 4.52
CA ILE A 311 -33.06 -7.07 4.61
C ILE A 311 -34.21 -6.07 4.85
N ALA A 312 -34.02 -5.09 5.75
CA ALA A 312 -35.02 -4.03 5.97
C ALA A 312 -35.25 -3.16 4.71
N LYS A 313 -34.20 -2.87 3.94
CA LYS A 313 -34.30 -2.12 2.68
C LYS A 313 -34.99 -2.94 1.58
N ALA A 314 -34.67 -4.23 1.46
CA ALA A 314 -35.29 -5.14 0.51
C ALA A 314 -36.79 -5.35 0.82
N SER A 315 -37.14 -5.52 2.10
CA SER A 315 -38.54 -5.61 2.58
C SER A 315 -39.28 -4.26 2.67
N GLY A 316 -38.80 -3.22 1.98
CA GLY A 316 -39.45 -1.91 1.86
C GLY A 316 -39.56 -1.07 3.15
N LYS A 317 -39.05 -1.56 4.29
CA LYS A 317 -39.20 -0.89 5.60
C LYS A 317 -38.24 0.30 5.71
N THR A 318 -38.75 1.43 6.20
CA THR A 318 -37.96 2.67 6.32
C THR A 318 -36.83 2.51 7.35
N GLY A 319 -35.59 2.41 6.85
CA GLY A 319 -34.40 2.12 7.66
C GLY A 319 -34.18 3.12 8.82
N ARG A 320 -34.35 2.64 10.05
CA ARG A 320 -34.17 3.45 11.27
C ARG A 320 -32.72 3.95 11.39
N ARG A 321 -32.54 5.27 11.50
CA ARG A 321 -31.21 5.93 11.56
C ARG A 321 -30.50 5.86 12.92
N ARG A 322 -31.15 5.34 13.97
CA ARG A 322 -30.57 5.15 15.31
C ARG A 322 -30.02 3.73 15.45
N LEU A 323 -28.94 3.58 16.23
CA LEU A 323 -28.40 2.30 16.69
C LEU A 323 -29.13 1.88 17.98
N ASP A 324 -29.66 0.66 18.01
CA ASP A 324 -30.41 0.11 19.14
C ASP A 324 -29.50 -0.30 20.31
N GLU A 325 -30.02 -0.62 21.48
CA GLU A 325 -29.25 -1.11 22.64
C GLU A 325 -28.65 -2.50 22.35
N LYS A 326 -29.44 -3.45 21.80
CA LYS A 326 -29.00 -4.79 21.38
C LYS A 326 -27.88 -4.79 20.32
N GLU A 327 -27.79 -3.71 19.54
CA GLU A 327 -26.78 -3.54 18.49
C GLU A 327 -25.40 -3.07 19.02
N LYS A 328 -25.31 -2.61 20.29
CA LYS A 328 -24.09 -2.02 20.89
C LYS A 328 -23.13 -3.09 21.43
N LYS A 329 -22.78 -4.10 20.62
CA LYS A 329 -21.89 -5.20 21.01
C LYS A 329 -20.47 -4.73 21.38
N LEU A 330 -19.88 -5.42 22.36
CA LEU A 330 -18.49 -5.29 22.82
C LEU A 330 -17.76 -6.64 22.76
N HIS A 331 -16.62 -6.67 22.05
CA HIS A 331 -15.66 -7.77 22.02
C HIS A 331 -14.31 -7.29 22.54
N ALA A 332 -13.81 -7.92 23.61
CA ALA A 332 -12.61 -7.51 24.32
C ALA A 332 -11.99 -8.70 25.10
N PRO A 333 -11.53 -9.77 24.42
CA PRO A 333 -11.25 -11.06 25.07
C PRO A 333 -10.00 -11.08 25.96
N MET A 334 -9.15 -10.04 25.91
CA MET A 334 -8.05 -9.82 26.87
C MET A 334 -8.42 -8.88 28.04
N SER A 335 -9.62 -8.29 28.04
CA SER A 335 -10.11 -7.35 29.07
C SER A 335 -11.08 -8.02 30.05
N ASP A 336 -11.37 -7.33 31.16
CA ASP A 336 -12.38 -7.74 32.12
C ASP A 336 -13.82 -7.43 31.64
N LYS A 337 -14.52 -8.41 31.05
CA LYS A 337 -15.92 -8.20 30.65
C LYS A 337 -16.85 -8.46 31.83
N SER A 338 -17.58 -7.43 32.25
CA SER A 338 -18.52 -7.48 33.39
C SER A 338 -17.91 -7.99 34.70
N GLY A 339 -16.62 -7.74 34.93
CA GLY A 339 -15.87 -8.21 36.10
C GLY A 339 -15.20 -9.59 35.93
N LEU A 340 -15.42 -10.28 34.81
CA LEU A 340 -14.75 -11.54 34.46
C LEU A 340 -13.58 -11.26 33.50
N LYS A 341 -12.35 -11.54 33.94
CA LYS A 341 -11.13 -11.47 33.13
C LYS A 341 -10.64 -12.89 32.82
N ILE A 342 -10.31 -13.16 31.56
CA ILE A 342 -9.69 -14.40 31.11
C ILE A 342 -8.20 -14.13 30.89
N ASP A 343 -7.33 -15.02 31.39
CA ASP A 343 -5.87 -14.95 31.22
C ASP A 343 -5.33 -16.36 30.96
N GLY A 344 -5.07 -16.67 29.69
CA GLY A 344 -4.91 -18.06 29.23
C GLY A 344 -6.18 -18.86 29.48
N ASP A 345 -6.05 -19.96 30.22
CA ASP A 345 -7.16 -20.79 30.70
C ASP A 345 -7.60 -20.44 32.14
N THR A 346 -6.95 -19.45 32.78
CA THR A 346 -7.37 -18.95 34.11
C THR A 346 -8.47 -17.90 33.98
N ILE A 347 -9.48 -17.97 34.86
CA ILE A 347 -10.61 -17.04 34.86
C ILE A 347 -10.69 -16.36 36.23
N TRP A 348 -10.54 -15.03 36.23
CA TRP A 348 -10.59 -14.19 37.43
C TRP A 348 -11.92 -13.44 37.44
N ILE A 349 -12.74 -13.63 38.47
CA ILE A 349 -14.04 -12.98 38.62
C ILE A 349 -13.96 -11.97 39.76
N THR A 350 -14.53 -10.78 39.55
CA THR A 350 -14.48 -9.67 40.52
C THR A 350 -15.86 -9.00 40.65
N ARG A 351 -16.21 -8.57 41.87
CA ARG A 351 -17.51 -7.94 42.16
C ARG A 351 -17.36 -6.86 43.24
N GLU A 352 -17.88 -5.66 43.00
CA GLU A 352 -17.82 -4.53 43.96
C GLU A 352 -18.58 -4.80 45.28
N LYS A 353 -19.46 -5.79 45.32
CA LYS A 353 -20.26 -6.20 46.50
C LYS A 353 -19.64 -7.38 47.28
N GLY A 354 -18.42 -7.81 46.95
CA GLY A 354 -17.78 -9.00 47.54
C GLY A 354 -18.36 -10.33 47.03
N PHE A 355 -17.82 -11.43 47.57
CA PHE A 355 -18.31 -12.80 47.41
C PHE A 355 -18.56 -13.39 48.81
N ASN A 356 -19.82 -13.62 49.18
CA ASN A 356 -20.23 -14.12 50.50
C ASN A 356 -19.96 -15.63 50.71
N PHE A 357 -19.03 -16.22 49.94
CA PHE A 357 -18.82 -17.67 49.86
C PHE A 357 -17.39 -18.11 50.22
N ASP A 358 -16.53 -17.17 50.64
CA ASP A 358 -15.18 -17.50 51.06
C ASP A 358 -15.21 -18.19 52.44
N ALA A 359 -14.66 -19.41 52.52
CA ALA A 359 -14.73 -20.23 53.73
C ALA A 359 -14.07 -19.55 54.95
N ASP A 360 -12.95 -18.85 54.73
CA ASP A 360 -12.12 -18.21 55.77
C ASP A 360 -12.62 -16.79 56.19
N ALA A 361 -13.75 -16.32 55.69
CA ALA A 361 -14.28 -14.98 56.00
C ALA A 361 -15.15 -14.96 57.27
N GLU A 362 -14.51 -14.82 58.44
CA GLU A 362 -15.16 -14.97 59.77
C GLU A 362 -16.15 -13.85 60.20
N ASP A 363 -16.23 -12.72 59.48
CA ASP A 363 -16.77 -11.43 59.98
C ASP A 363 -18.10 -10.94 59.35
N ASP A 364 -18.74 -11.73 58.47
CA ASP A 364 -20.03 -11.36 57.82
C ASP A 364 -21.24 -12.08 58.46
N GLU A 365 -22.39 -11.38 58.59
CA GLU A 365 -23.69 -11.97 59.00
C GLU A 365 -24.25 -12.88 57.89
N ARG A 366 -23.81 -14.14 57.86
CA ARG A 366 -24.24 -15.16 56.90
C ARG A 366 -25.70 -15.57 57.15
N GLY A 367 -26.51 -15.64 56.09
CA GLY A 367 -27.84 -16.26 56.15
C GLY A 367 -27.77 -17.79 56.12
N GLU A 368 -28.81 -18.48 56.58
CA GLU A 368 -28.90 -19.97 56.61
C GLU A 368 -28.55 -20.61 55.25
N GLY A 369 -28.99 -19.99 54.14
CA GLY A 369 -28.68 -20.45 52.78
C GLY A 369 -27.25 -20.16 52.31
N GLU A 370 -26.56 -19.18 52.88
CA GLU A 370 -25.13 -18.92 52.61
C GLU A 370 -24.25 -19.88 53.44
N GLU A 371 -24.62 -20.12 54.70
CA GLU A 371 -23.98 -21.12 55.57
C GLU A 371 -24.10 -22.53 54.99
N LEU A 372 -25.27 -22.91 54.47
CA LEU A 372 -25.48 -24.18 53.76
C LEU A 372 -24.55 -24.33 52.53
N ILE A 373 -24.36 -23.27 51.73
CA ILE A 373 -23.48 -23.30 50.56
C ILE A 373 -22.01 -23.49 50.97
N VAL A 374 -21.55 -22.81 52.01
CA VAL A 374 -20.17 -22.98 52.51
C VAL A 374 -19.98 -24.36 53.15
N GLY A 375 -21.00 -24.91 53.82
CA GLY A 375 -20.99 -26.30 54.31
C GLY A 375 -20.82 -27.31 53.17
N LEU A 376 -21.62 -27.17 52.10
CA LEU A 376 -21.53 -28.02 50.90
C LEU A 376 -20.19 -27.88 50.18
N GLN A 377 -19.54 -26.72 50.22
CA GLN A 377 -18.20 -26.50 49.66
C GLN A 377 -17.10 -27.21 50.47
N GLY A 378 -17.33 -27.48 51.75
CA GLY A 378 -16.43 -28.27 52.61
C GLY A 378 -16.65 -29.78 52.53
N GLU A 379 -17.85 -30.24 52.17
CA GLU A 379 -18.19 -31.66 52.13
C GLU A 379 -17.57 -32.38 50.93
N ARG A 380 -17.05 -33.60 51.16
CA ARG A 380 -16.36 -34.43 50.16
C ARG A 380 -17.01 -35.80 49.93
N ARG A 381 -18.15 -36.06 50.57
CA ARG A 381 -18.96 -37.27 50.32
C ARG A 381 -19.64 -37.16 48.96
N LEU A 382 -19.84 -38.29 48.28
CA LEU A 382 -20.56 -38.28 47.02
C LEU A 382 -22.08 -38.20 47.29
N LEU A 383 -22.79 -37.27 46.63
CA LEU A 383 -24.23 -37.13 46.80
C LEU A 383 -24.94 -38.40 46.32
N GLY A 384 -25.54 -39.16 47.25
CA GLY A 384 -26.16 -40.47 47.00
C GLY A 384 -25.35 -41.67 47.50
N GLU A 385 -24.15 -41.46 48.07
CA GLU A 385 -23.36 -42.52 48.70
C GLU A 385 -24.07 -43.09 49.94
N THR A 386 -24.52 -44.33 49.84
CA THR A 386 -25.38 -44.98 50.85
C THR A 386 -24.56 -45.82 51.83
N GLU A 387 -24.07 -45.19 52.91
CA GLU A 387 -23.41 -45.90 54.02
C GLU A 387 -24.34 -46.94 54.68
N GLU A 388 -25.65 -46.68 54.72
CA GLU A 388 -26.69 -47.64 55.11
C GLU A 388 -27.42 -48.22 53.87
N GLY A 389 -27.56 -49.54 53.84
CA GLY A 389 -28.27 -50.25 52.77
C GLY A 389 -29.78 -50.34 53.02
N VAL A 390 -30.57 -50.47 51.95
CA VAL A 390 -32.04 -50.53 52.04
C VAL A 390 -32.50 -51.77 52.80
N ARG A 391 -33.49 -51.62 53.69
CA ARG A 391 -34.14 -52.72 54.41
C ARG A 391 -35.51 -53.00 53.81
N LEU A 392 -35.76 -54.24 53.42
CA LEU A 392 -37.06 -54.66 52.86
C LEU A 392 -38.15 -54.85 53.95
N PHE A 393 -37.74 -55.12 55.19
CA PHE A 393 -38.64 -55.31 56.34
C PHE A 393 -38.03 -54.70 57.60
N SER A 394 -38.86 -54.37 58.60
CA SER A 394 -38.44 -53.67 59.83
C SER A 394 -37.35 -54.40 60.63
N ASN A 395 -37.35 -55.73 60.62
CA ASN A 395 -36.33 -56.59 61.23
C ASN A 395 -35.43 -57.30 60.19
N GLY A 396 -35.36 -56.79 58.96
CA GLY A 396 -34.55 -57.35 57.88
C GLY A 396 -33.11 -56.81 57.87
N GLU A 397 -32.19 -57.60 57.29
CA GLU A 397 -30.80 -57.18 57.03
C GLU A 397 -30.73 -56.10 55.92
N THR A 398 -29.72 -55.23 55.98
CA THR A 398 -29.53 -54.12 55.02
C THR A 398 -28.86 -54.62 53.74
N ILE A 399 -29.53 -54.50 52.59
CA ILE A 399 -28.94 -54.85 51.30
C ILE A 399 -27.99 -53.71 50.86
N LYS A 400 -26.69 -54.00 50.76
CA LYS A 400 -25.64 -53.03 50.38
C LYS A 400 -25.07 -53.20 48.97
N SER A 401 -25.29 -54.35 48.34
CA SER A 401 -24.82 -54.64 46.97
C SER A 401 -25.61 -55.80 46.38
N VAL A 402 -26.00 -55.71 45.11
CA VAL A 402 -26.48 -56.85 44.32
C VAL A 402 -25.29 -57.41 43.54
N PRO A 403 -25.03 -58.73 43.54
CA PRO A 403 -23.98 -59.32 42.70
C PRO A 403 -24.44 -59.36 41.23
N GLU A 404 -23.56 -58.99 40.31
CA GLU A 404 -23.80 -59.09 38.86
C GLU A 404 -23.50 -60.52 38.38
N GLU A 405 -24.48 -61.21 37.80
CA GLU A 405 -24.30 -62.46 37.05
C GLU A 405 -24.74 -62.28 35.58
N GLU A 406 -23.77 -62.51 34.68
CA GLU A 406 -23.86 -62.81 33.23
C GLU A 406 -25.09 -62.35 32.41
N ASP A 407 -25.00 -61.17 31.78
CA ASP A 407 -25.87 -60.82 30.63
C ASP A 407 -25.66 -61.80 29.47
N SER A 408 -26.74 -62.46 29.04
CA SER A 408 -26.73 -63.49 28.00
C SER A 408 -27.89 -63.37 26.97
N GLY A 409 -28.30 -62.13 26.65
CA GLY A 409 -29.06 -61.83 25.42
C GLY A 409 -30.59 -61.69 25.58
N ARG A 410 -31.36 -61.34 24.53
CA ARG A 410 -31.08 -61.36 23.07
C ARG A 410 -31.55 -60.10 22.33
N LYS A 411 -31.05 -59.92 21.11
CA LYS A 411 -31.37 -58.82 20.18
C LYS A 411 -32.73 -59.02 19.46
N HIS A 412 -33.74 -58.19 19.75
CA HIS A 412 -34.69 -57.65 18.76
C HIS A 412 -35.66 -56.61 19.39
N GLN A 413 -36.00 -55.55 18.64
CA GLN A 413 -37.07 -54.60 18.95
C GLN A 413 -38.23 -54.74 17.95
N ARG A 414 -39.49 -54.49 18.39
CA ARG A 414 -40.62 -54.10 17.50
C ARG A 414 -41.84 -53.54 18.26
N ARG A 415 -42.16 -52.25 18.00
CA ARG A 415 -43.47 -51.55 17.87
C ARG A 415 -44.59 -51.70 18.95
N ALA A 416 -45.53 -50.73 18.90
CA ALA A 416 -46.74 -50.61 19.72
C ALA A 416 -47.95 -50.06 18.91
N ARG A 417 -49.16 -50.12 19.47
CA ARG A 417 -50.47 -49.63 18.93
C ARG A 417 -51.41 -49.18 20.07
N PHE A 418 -52.53 -48.49 19.74
CA PHE A 418 -53.49 -47.82 20.67
C PHE A 418 -54.98 -48.05 20.26
N VAL A 419 -55.92 -48.04 21.22
CA VAL A 419 -57.42 -47.82 21.15
C VAL A 419 -58.07 -48.10 22.54
N GLU A 420 -59.28 -47.69 23.01
CA GLU A 420 -60.14 -46.45 22.92
C GLU A 420 -61.48 -46.66 23.70
N GLY A 421 -61.96 -45.73 24.57
CA GLY A 421 -63.33 -45.81 25.21
C GLY A 421 -63.59 -45.03 26.53
N GLY A 422 -64.86 -44.76 26.91
CA GLY A 422 -65.35 -43.96 28.09
C GLY A 422 -66.34 -44.71 29.04
N ASP A 423 -67.27 -44.13 29.83
CA ASP A 423 -67.84 -42.76 29.98
C ASP A 423 -68.75 -42.63 31.27
N GLN A 424 -69.15 -41.41 31.71
CA GLN A 424 -70.24 -41.00 32.69
C GLN A 424 -70.07 -41.28 34.22
N GLY A 425 -70.58 -40.46 35.19
CA GLY A 425 -71.19 -39.10 35.18
C GLY A 425 -72.03 -38.73 36.46
N SER A 426 -72.10 -37.42 36.84
CA SER A 426 -73.05 -36.75 37.80
C SER A 426 -72.98 -37.06 39.32
N ASP A 427 -73.36 -36.18 40.30
CA ASP A 427 -73.87 -34.78 40.30
C ASP A 427 -73.77 -34.06 41.68
N ASN A 428 -73.47 -32.73 41.69
CA ASN A 428 -73.89 -31.58 42.57
C ASN A 428 -74.06 -31.68 44.13
N GLU A 429 -74.08 -30.62 44.98
CA GLU A 429 -74.27 -29.13 44.98
C GLU A 429 -73.53 -28.59 46.28
N ASP A 430 -73.24 -27.31 46.65
CA ASP A 430 -73.41 -25.92 46.17
C ASP A 430 -72.49 -24.92 47.00
N LEU A 431 -72.42 -23.63 46.60
CA LEU A 431 -72.27 -22.37 47.38
C LEU A 431 -70.94 -21.55 47.49
N ASP A 432 -70.90 -20.45 46.71
CA ASP A 432 -70.21 -19.13 46.87
C ASP A 432 -68.67 -19.01 47.10
N GLY A 433 -67.94 -18.33 46.19
CA GLY A 433 -66.52 -17.97 46.47
C GLY A 433 -65.70 -16.99 45.59
N VAL A 434 -65.90 -16.94 44.26
CA VAL A 434 -65.11 -16.13 43.28
C VAL A 434 -63.69 -16.66 42.91
N ALA A 435 -63.39 -16.63 41.60
CA ALA A 435 -62.12 -16.91 40.90
C ALA A 435 -61.80 -18.41 40.62
N SER A 436 -61.66 -18.72 39.32
CA SER A 436 -61.55 -20.07 38.72
C SER A 436 -60.35 -20.19 37.77
N ASP A 437 -59.82 -21.35 37.35
CA ASP A 437 -59.94 -22.80 37.68
C ASP A 437 -58.78 -23.52 36.92
N GLU A 438 -58.34 -24.78 37.10
CA GLU A 438 -58.32 -25.84 38.16
C GLU A 438 -57.23 -26.88 37.69
N GLU A 439 -56.47 -27.62 38.53
CA GLU A 439 -56.74 -28.89 39.27
C GLU A 439 -56.98 -30.17 38.39
N PHE A 440 -56.71 -31.45 38.77
CA PHE A 440 -55.83 -32.11 39.77
C PHE A 440 -55.58 -33.62 39.41
N ASP A 441 -54.61 -34.26 40.09
CA ASP A 441 -54.49 -35.70 40.50
C ASP A 441 -54.54 -36.92 39.52
N SER A 442 -54.70 -38.14 40.08
CA SER A 442 -54.08 -39.45 39.77
C SER A 442 -54.89 -40.43 38.87
N GLY A 443 -54.31 -41.60 38.46
CA GLY A 443 -55.14 -42.76 38.05
C GLY A 443 -54.65 -43.79 36.98
N ASP A 444 -53.53 -44.49 37.18
CA ASP A 444 -53.20 -45.92 36.84
C ASP A 444 -53.59 -46.70 35.52
N GLU A 445 -52.98 -47.89 35.37
CA GLU A 445 -53.32 -49.05 34.48
C GLU A 445 -52.98 -49.06 32.95
N ALA A 446 -53.10 -50.23 32.29
CA ALA A 446 -52.41 -50.61 31.03
C ALA A 446 -53.22 -51.44 29.98
N GLU A 447 -52.69 -51.66 28.76
CA GLU A 447 -52.59 -52.98 28.05
C GLU A 447 -52.22 -52.97 26.52
N ILE A 448 -51.11 -53.65 26.17
CA ILE A 448 -50.95 -54.81 25.26
C ILE A 448 -51.70 -54.92 23.88
N THR A 449 -51.01 -54.52 22.80
CA THR A 449 -50.78 -55.20 21.47
C THR A 449 -51.88 -55.59 20.44
N GLU A 450 -51.37 -55.87 19.22
CA GLU A 450 -51.95 -56.27 17.91
C GLU A 450 -52.86 -57.54 17.93
N ASP A 451 -53.64 -57.92 16.89
CA ASP A 451 -53.22 -58.24 15.50
C ASP A 451 -54.39 -58.60 14.53
N LYS A 452 -54.05 -58.77 13.23
CA LYS A 452 -54.66 -59.59 12.15
C LYS A 452 -55.75 -59.07 11.19
N LEU A 453 -55.29 -58.97 9.92
CA LEU A 453 -55.90 -59.42 8.65
C LEU A 453 -57.36 -59.05 8.31
N GLY A 454 -57.55 -58.29 7.22
CA GLY A 454 -58.86 -58.02 6.60
C GLY A 454 -59.14 -58.82 5.32
N LYS A 455 -60.32 -58.58 4.70
CA LYS A 455 -60.63 -58.99 3.32
C LYS A 455 -61.82 -58.24 2.71
N ALA A 456 -61.68 -57.95 1.41
CA ALA A 456 -62.71 -58.00 0.36
C ALA A 456 -63.98 -57.10 0.39
N PHE A 457 -64.02 -56.21 -0.62
CA PHE A 457 -65.15 -55.91 -1.52
C PHE A 457 -66.41 -55.14 -1.05
N LYS A 458 -66.90 -54.30 -1.99
CA LYS A 458 -68.24 -53.65 -2.08
C LYS A 458 -68.52 -52.53 -1.06
N LYS A 459 -69.36 -51.53 -1.37
CA LYS A 459 -69.87 -50.92 -2.65
C LYS A 459 -70.62 -49.64 -2.24
N ASP A 460 -71.03 -48.83 -3.23
CA ASP A 460 -72.06 -47.79 -3.14
C ASP A 460 -71.57 -46.48 -2.48
N LYS A 461 -71.58 -45.34 -3.21
CA LYS A 461 -72.68 -44.35 -3.42
C LYS A 461 -72.77 -43.37 -2.24
N ASP A 462 -73.08 -42.07 -2.42
CA ASP A 462 -73.43 -41.25 -3.60
C ASP A 462 -73.15 -39.76 -3.28
N GLU A 463 -73.03 -38.92 -4.32
CA GLU A 463 -73.53 -37.51 -4.40
C GLU A 463 -73.11 -36.44 -3.34
N ALA A 464 -73.34 -35.13 -3.53
CA ALA A 464 -73.27 -34.23 -4.69
C ALA A 464 -73.45 -32.75 -4.22
N GLY A 465 -73.20 -31.77 -5.09
CA GLY A 465 -73.35 -30.33 -4.83
C GLY A 465 -72.09 -29.69 -4.23
N GLY A 466 -71.71 -28.46 -4.54
CA GLY A 466 -72.51 -27.33 -5.08
C GLY A 466 -72.83 -26.37 -3.93
N ASP A 467 -72.62 -25.06 -4.00
CA ASP A 467 -72.37 -24.15 -5.14
C ASP A 467 -71.33 -23.05 -4.73
N ILE A 468 -70.64 -22.29 -5.60
CA ILE A 468 -71.17 -21.19 -6.46
C ILE A 468 -71.89 -20.14 -5.57
N GLU A 469 -71.57 -18.83 -5.53
CA GLU A 469 -70.92 -17.95 -6.52
C GLU A 469 -70.51 -16.55 -5.94
N PHE A 470 -69.76 -15.75 -6.73
CA PHE A 470 -69.62 -14.26 -6.74
C PHE A 470 -69.28 -13.46 -5.42
N ALA A 471 -68.75 -12.22 -5.44
CA ALA A 471 -68.82 -11.16 -6.45
C ALA A 471 -67.59 -10.21 -6.52
N ASP A 472 -67.32 -9.72 -7.74
CA ASP A 472 -67.03 -8.34 -8.20
C ASP A 472 -66.17 -7.35 -7.38
N SER A 473 -65.23 -6.67 -8.07
CA SER A 473 -65.28 -5.20 -8.27
C SER A 473 -64.21 -4.64 -9.26
N ASP A 474 -64.61 -4.51 -10.54
CA ASP A 474 -64.49 -3.29 -11.39
C ASP A 474 -63.13 -2.65 -11.81
N SER A 475 -63.19 -1.82 -12.86
CA SER A 475 -62.24 -0.77 -13.35
C SER A 475 -61.16 -1.06 -14.44
N ASP A 476 -61.64 -1.31 -15.67
CA ASP A 476 -61.45 -0.45 -16.87
C ASP A 476 -60.13 -0.40 -17.73
N LEU A 477 -60.33 -0.09 -19.03
CA LEU A 477 -59.43 0.39 -20.10
C LEU A 477 -58.34 -0.53 -20.76
N GLY A 478 -58.58 -0.94 -22.02
CA GLY A 478 -57.51 -0.88 -23.06
C GLY A 478 -57.47 -1.93 -24.20
N SER A 479 -58.19 -1.68 -25.29
CA SER A 479 -58.19 -2.35 -26.63
C SER A 479 -56.79 -2.57 -27.29
N ILE A 480 -56.57 -3.35 -28.37
CA ILE A 480 -57.46 -3.75 -29.50
C ILE A 480 -56.90 -4.96 -30.32
N SER A 481 -57.79 -5.74 -30.99
CA SER A 481 -57.66 -6.63 -32.19
C SER A 481 -56.37 -7.46 -32.49
N GLY A 482 -56.44 -8.70 -32.99
CA GLY A 482 -57.61 -9.55 -33.34
C GLY A 482 -57.30 -10.58 -34.44
N ASP A 483 -58.09 -11.67 -34.47
CA ASP A 483 -58.52 -12.53 -35.61
C ASP A 483 -57.45 -13.24 -36.50
N GLU A 484 -57.64 -14.38 -37.16
CA GLU A 484 -58.57 -15.55 -37.14
C GLU A 484 -57.78 -16.73 -37.82
N LEU A 485 -57.88 -18.00 -37.41
CA LEU A 485 -58.72 -19.10 -37.99
C LEU A 485 -58.66 -19.20 -39.55
N ASP A 486 -58.49 -20.38 -40.17
CA ASP A 486 -59.38 -21.56 -40.09
C ASP A 486 -58.78 -22.92 -40.57
N GLU A 487 -59.55 -24.02 -40.36
CA GLU A 487 -59.58 -25.35 -41.01
C GLU A 487 -58.41 -26.39 -40.85
N ASP A 488 -58.53 -27.27 -39.83
CA ASP A 488 -58.79 -28.74 -39.86
C ASP A 488 -57.93 -29.72 -40.73
N ASP A 489 -57.81 -31.05 -40.46
CA ASP A 489 -58.59 -31.98 -39.62
C ASP A 489 -57.82 -33.28 -39.17
N SER A 490 -58.46 -34.06 -38.27
CA SER A 490 -58.38 -35.53 -38.03
C SER A 490 -57.35 -36.17 -37.05
N ASP A 491 -57.81 -36.30 -35.80
CA ASP A 491 -57.98 -37.54 -34.97
C ASP A 491 -56.85 -38.56 -34.70
N SER A 492 -56.60 -38.84 -33.41
CA SER A 492 -57.31 -39.92 -32.65
C SER A 492 -56.67 -40.17 -31.26
N ASP A 493 -57.50 -40.11 -30.21
CA ASP A 493 -57.57 -40.93 -28.95
C ASP A 493 -56.28 -41.56 -28.34
N ASP A 494 -56.06 -41.58 -27.01
CA ASP A 494 -56.97 -42.09 -25.96
C ASP A 494 -56.47 -41.73 -24.50
N GLU A 495 -57.20 -42.12 -23.45
CA GLU A 495 -57.02 -41.64 -22.06
C GLU A 495 -55.99 -42.35 -21.11
N ASP A 496 -55.62 -41.60 -20.05
CA ASP A 496 -55.22 -42.03 -18.68
C ASP A 496 -53.84 -42.66 -18.39
N GLY A 497 -53.29 -42.41 -17.19
CA GLY A 497 -51.96 -42.92 -16.79
C GLY A 497 -51.22 -42.30 -15.58
N ALA A 498 -51.92 -41.76 -14.58
CA ALA A 498 -51.35 -40.97 -13.48
C ALA A 498 -50.51 -41.76 -12.40
N ALA A 499 -49.41 -42.43 -12.80
CA ALA A 499 -48.60 -43.25 -11.88
C ALA A 499 -47.06 -43.22 -12.03
N ARG A 500 -46.50 -42.59 -13.09
CA ARG A 500 -45.12 -42.89 -13.55
C ARG A 500 -43.95 -42.38 -12.69
N TRP A 501 -44.14 -41.39 -11.80
CA TRP A 501 -43.01 -40.70 -11.15
C TRP A 501 -42.15 -41.57 -10.22
N LYS A 502 -42.72 -42.65 -9.63
CA LYS A 502 -41.95 -43.60 -8.80
C LYS A 502 -41.20 -44.65 -9.60
N GLN A 503 -41.73 -45.13 -10.73
CA GLN A 503 -41.02 -46.07 -11.60
C GLN A 503 -39.75 -45.44 -12.17
N ASN A 504 -39.84 -44.17 -12.58
CA ASN A 504 -38.69 -43.42 -13.07
C ASN A 504 -37.71 -43.00 -11.98
N MET A 505 -37.90 -43.28 -10.69
CA MET A 505 -36.93 -42.88 -9.66
C MET A 505 -35.60 -43.63 -9.83
N LEU A 506 -35.63 -44.94 -10.09
CA LEU A 506 -34.41 -45.74 -10.32
C LEU A 506 -33.74 -45.39 -11.66
N GLU A 507 -34.54 -45.08 -12.69
CA GLU A 507 -34.03 -44.70 -14.01
C GLU A 507 -33.50 -43.26 -14.03
N THR A 508 -34.10 -42.34 -13.28
CA THR A 508 -33.60 -40.96 -13.10
C THR A 508 -32.36 -40.95 -12.23
N ALA A 509 -32.27 -41.82 -11.21
CA ALA A 509 -31.02 -42.06 -10.49
C ALA A 509 -29.92 -42.60 -11.42
N ARG A 510 -30.23 -43.57 -12.29
CA ARG A 510 -29.31 -44.02 -13.35
C ARG A 510 -28.94 -42.91 -14.34
N LYS A 511 -29.85 -42.02 -14.71
CA LYS A 511 -29.56 -40.83 -15.55
C LYS A 511 -28.77 -39.73 -14.82
N LEU A 512 -28.78 -39.71 -13.48
CA LEU A 512 -27.97 -38.81 -12.65
C LEU A 512 -26.56 -39.34 -12.36
N HIS A 513 -26.38 -40.66 -12.28
CA HIS A 513 -25.10 -41.30 -11.97
C HIS A 513 -24.38 -41.91 -13.19
N GLY A 514 -25.09 -42.20 -14.28
CA GLY A 514 -24.58 -43.03 -15.39
C GLY A 514 -23.57 -42.36 -16.33
N GLN A 515 -23.40 -41.03 -16.27
CA GLN A 515 -22.30 -40.33 -16.93
C GLN A 515 -21.84 -39.15 -16.07
N ARG A 516 -20.58 -39.16 -15.61
CA ARG A 516 -19.90 -37.92 -15.18
C ARG A 516 -19.86 -36.98 -16.38
N LYS A 517 -20.44 -35.78 -16.28
CA LYS A 517 -20.43 -34.80 -17.38
C LYS A 517 -18.99 -34.36 -17.65
N SER A 518 -18.45 -34.80 -18.79
CA SER A 518 -17.16 -34.37 -19.29
C SER A 518 -17.12 -32.84 -19.45
N TYR A 519 -15.91 -32.27 -19.42
CA TYR A 519 -15.66 -30.85 -19.63
C TYR A 519 -16.26 -29.87 -18.59
N ARG A 520 -16.72 -30.33 -17.42
CA ARG A 520 -17.21 -29.43 -16.34
C ARG A 520 -16.06 -28.60 -15.74
N THR A 521 -16.13 -27.27 -15.88
CA THR A 521 -15.10 -26.32 -15.40
C THR A 521 -14.81 -26.43 -13.90
N ALA A 522 -15.86 -26.54 -13.07
CA ALA A 522 -15.75 -26.70 -11.63
C ALA A 522 -15.11 -28.04 -11.20
N ASP A 523 -15.02 -29.03 -12.09
CA ASP A 523 -14.32 -30.29 -11.86
C ASP A 523 -12.85 -30.20 -12.23
N LEU A 524 -12.53 -29.59 -13.39
CA LEU A 524 -11.16 -29.25 -13.78
C LEU A 524 -10.47 -28.43 -12.68
N ALA A 525 -11.14 -27.40 -12.16
CA ALA A 525 -10.61 -26.55 -11.09
C ALA A 525 -10.32 -27.30 -9.78
N LYS A 526 -10.94 -28.47 -9.55
CA LYS A 526 -10.60 -29.35 -8.42
C LYS A 526 -9.41 -30.24 -8.76
N LEU A 527 -9.43 -30.88 -9.93
CA LEU A 527 -8.39 -31.81 -10.38
C LEU A 527 -7.03 -31.12 -10.63
N MET A 528 -7.03 -29.86 -11.07
CA MET A 528 -5.82 -29.06 -11.33
C MET A 528 -4.92 -28.82 -10.10
N TYR A 529 -5.45 -28.97 -8.88
CA TYR A 529 -4.70 -28.77 -7.63
C TYR A 529 -4.60 -30.06 -6.81
N ASP A 530 -4.88 -31.22 -7.42
CA ASP A 530 -4.75 -32.52 -6.78
C ASP A 530 -3.35 -33.08 -7.03
N GLU A 531 -2.43 -32.89 -6.08
CA GLU A 531 -1.03 -33.37 -6.17
C GLU A 531 -0.90 -34.91 -6.26
N SER A 532 -2.00 -35.66 -6.16
CA SER A 532 -2.03 -37.12 -6.36
C SER A 532 -2.22 -37.55 -7.82
N LEU A 533 -2.53 -36.63 -8.74
CA LEU A 533 -2.79 -36.91 -10.16
C LEU A 533 -1.80 -36.17 -11.06
N THR A 534 -1.32 -36.84 -12.12
CA THR A 534 -0.52 -36.17 -13.16
C THR A 534 -1.41 -35.28 -14.06
N PRO A 535 -0.86 -34.25 -14.71
CA PRO A 535 -1.64 -33.38 -15.61
C PRO A 535 -2.35 -34.12 -16.76
N THR A 536 -1.79 -35.24 -17.24
CA THR A 536 -2.40 -36.06 -18.29
C THR A 536 -3.54 -36.92 -17.77
N GLU A 537 -3.43 -37.48 -16.55
CA GLU A 537 -4.53 -38.17 -15.87
C GLU A 537 -5.66 -37.19 -15.52
N VAL A 538 -5.34 -35.99 -15.03
CA VAL A 538 -6.30 -34.89 -14.83
C VAL A 538 -7.06 -34.60 -16.12
N LEU A 539 -6.35 -34.49 -17.25
CA LEU A 539 -6.97 -34.20 -18.55
C LEU A 539 -7.89 -35.36 -19.00
N LYS A 540 -7.41 -36.61 -18.95
CA LYS A 540 -8.19 -37.82 -19.29
C LYS A 540 -9.44 -37.94 -18.41
N ARG A 541 -9.29 -37.78 -17.08
CA ARG A 541 -10.39 -37.87 -16.11
C ARG A 541 -11.43 -36.77 -16.32
N TRP A 542 -11.00 -35.56 -16.69
CA TRP A 542 -11.89 -34.44 -17.01
C TRP A 542 -12.62 -34.59 -18.36
N ARG A 543 -11.97 -35.24 -19.34
CA ARG A 543 -12.56 -35.63 -20.63
C ARG A 543 -13.55 -36.80 -20.51
N GLY A 544 -13.42 -37.61 -19.45
CA GLY A 544 -14.19 -38.86 -19.27
C GLY A 544 -13.53 -40.07 -19.94
N GLU A 545 -12.23 -40.01 -20.22
CA GLU A 545 -11.43 -41.02 -20.93
C GLU A 545 -10.81 -42.06 -19.98
N ILE A 546 -11.36 -42.21 -18.76
CA ILE A 546 -10.94 -43.21 -17.76
C ILE A 546 -12.19 -43.96 -17.29
N GLU A 547 -12.28 -45.24 -17.63
CA GLU A 547 -13.11 -46.20 -16.91
C GLU A 547 -12.36 -46.58 -15.62
N GLU A 548 -13.07 -46.65 -14.49
CA GLU A 548 -12.46 -47.03 -13.20
C GLU A 548 -12.32 -48.57 -13.20
N GLU A 549 -11.09 -49.11 -13.15
CA GLU A 549 -10.85 -50.56 -13.03
C GLU A 549 -11.33 -51.05 -11.66
N GLU A 550 -12.51 -51.67 -11.61
CA GLU A 550 -13.04 -52.34 -10.43
C GLU A 550 -12.36 -53.71 -10.23
N ASP A 551 -12.20 -54.10 -8.95
CA ASP A 551 -11.82 -55.42 -8.43
C ASP A 551 -10.46 -56.04 -8.82
N ILE A 552 -9.43 -55.75 -8.01
CA ILE A 552 -8.28 -56.67 -7.83
C ILE A 552 -8.64 -57.72 -6.76
N GLU A 553 -9.46 -58.71 -7.13
CA GLU A 553 -9.69 -59.95 -6.34
C GLU A 553 -9.57 -61.22 -7.20
N GLN A 554 -8.35 -61.57 -7.60
CA GLN A 554 -7.96 -62.98 -7.74
C GLN A 554 -6.45 -63.19 -7.63
N GLU A 555 -6.06 -64.38 -7.16
CA GLU A 555 -4.70 -64.75 -6.75
C GLU A 555 -3.92 -65.50 -7.85
N GLU A 556 -2.59 -65.53 -7.69
CA GLU A 556 -1.62 -66.52 -8.21
C GLU A 556 -1.67 -66.94 -9.71
N ASP A 557 -0.66 -66.50 -10.47
CA ASP A 557 0.43 -67.41 -10.88
C ASP A 557 1.69 -66.63 -11.37
N GLU A 558 2.85 -67.32 -11.47
CA GLU A 558 4.18 -66.71 -11.67
C GLU A 558 4.62 -66.51 -13.16
N ASP A 559 5.72 -65.76 -13.35
CA ASP A 559 6.56 -65.64 -14.56
C ASP A 559 6.01 -64.96 -15.86
N GLU A 560 6.16 -63.62 -15.97
CA GLU A 560 6.65 -63.01 -17.23
C GLU A 560 7.54 -61.76 -17.01
N PHE A 561 8.81 -62.03 -16.67
CA PHE A 561 9.84 -61.08 -16.20
C PHE A 561 10.35 -60.01 -17.21
N PHE A 562 9.68 -59.73 -18.34
CA PHE A 562 10.19 -58.82 -19.37
C PHE A 562 9.14 -57.90 -20.04
N LYS A 563 8.79 -56.79 -19.36
CA LYS A 563 8.32 -55.55 -20.02
C LYS A 563 9.38 -54.45 -19.93
N LYS A 564 9.47 -53.64 -20.99
CA LYS A 564 10.60 -52.76 -21.27
C LYS A 564 10.34 -51.35 -20.74
N THR A 565 10.90 -51.02 -19.58
CA THR A 565 10.85 -49.70 -18.94
C THR A 565 11.56 -48.65 -19.80
N GLY A 566 10.81 -47.99 -20.68
CA GLY A 566 11.36 -47.04 -21.66
C GLY A 566 10.33 -46.56 -22.68
N ARG A 567 9.13 -46.25 -22.20
CA ARG A 567 8.08 -45.56 -22.97
C ARG A 567 7.37 -44.49 -22.13
N GLU A 568 7.17 -44.79 -20.84
CA GLU A 568 6.71 -43.83 -19.82
C GLU A 568 7.63 -42.59 -19.73
N ASP A 569 8.95 -42.77 -19.91
CA ASP A 569 9.91 -41.66 -19.97
C ASP A 569 9.71 -40.73 -21.20
N GLU A 570 9.26 -41.25 -22.35
CA GLU A 570 9.11 -40.42 -23.56
C GLU A 570 7.88 -39.51 -23.47
N ASP A 571 6.77 -40.01 -22.95
CA ASP A 571 5.56 -39.21 -22.72
C ASP A 571 5.82 -38.14 -21.63
N ALA A 572 6.51 -38.48 -20.55
CA ALA A 572 6.92 -37.52 -19.51
C ALA A 572 7.87 -36.41 -20.00
N ILE A 573 8.56 -36.61 -21.13
CA ILE A 573 9.45 -35.62 -21.78
C ILE A 573 8.70 -34.77 -22.85
N MET A 574 7.46 -35.13 -23.20
CA MET A 574 6.62 -34.32 -24.11
C MET A 574 5.94 -33.14 -23.39
N ASP A 575 5.44 -33.35 -22.17
CA ASP A 575 4.56 -32.39 -21.48
C ASP A 575 5.23 -31.06 -21.09
N ASP A 576 6.54 -31.06 -20.84
CA ASP A 576 7.31 -29.89 -20.37
C ASP A 576 7.63 -28.87 -21.50
N ARG A 577 7.01 -29.02 -22.68
CA ARG A 577 7.28 -28.20 -23.88
C ARG A 577 6.30 -27.03 -24.04
N ALA A 578 6.83 -25.81 -23.95
CA ALA A 578 6.07 -24.56 -24.19
C ALA A 578 5.56 -24.36 -25.64
N ILE A 579 5.80 -25.31 -26.55
CA ILE A 579 5.22 -25.36 -27.89
C ILE A 579 4.69 -26.79 -28.09
N PRO A 580 3.38 -27.00 -28.25
CA PRO A 580 2.84 -28.32 -28.52
C PRO A 580 3.25 -28.79 -29.92
N LEU A 581 3.59 -30.08 -30.04
CA LEU A 581 3.64 -30.74 -31.34
C LEU A 581 2.20 -30.97 -31.81
N LEU A 582 1.89 -30.58 -33.04
CA LEU A 582 0.57 -30.69 -33.64
C LEU A 582 0.60 -31.77 -34.73
N ASP A 583 -0.29 -32.76 -34.62
CA ASP A 583 -0.45 -33.81 -35.63
C ASP A 583 -1.11 -33.22 -36.90
N TYR A 584 -0.28 -32.77 -37.84
CA TYR A 584 -0.75 -32.13 -39.08
C TYR A 584 -1.70 -33.01 -39.87
N GLU A 585 -1.41 -34.31 -40.02
CA GLU A 585 -2.28 -35.28 -40.71
C GLU A 585 -3.68 -35.38 -40.07
N ARG A 586 -3.76 -35.31 -38.73
CA ARG A 586 -5.02 -35.37 -37.97
C ARG A 586 -5.80 -34.05 -38.00
N LEU A 587 -5.10 -32.93 -38.18
CA LEU A 587 -5.71 -31.62 -38.42
C LEU A 587 -6.24 -31.51 -39.85
N GLU A 588 -5.44 -31.92 -40.83
CA GLU A 588 -5.81 -31.98 -42.25
C GLU A 588 -7.08 -32.83 -42.44
N SER A 589 -7.09 -34.07 -41.95
CA SER A 589 -8.27 -34.95 -42.04
C SER A 589 -9.50 -34.48 -41.27
N LYS A 590 -9.35 -33.51 -40.34
CA LYS A 590 -10.49 -32.88 -39.66
C LYS A 590 -11.01 -31.67 -40.45
N TRP A 591 -10.10 -30.83 -40.95
CA TRP A 591 -10.43 -29.57 -41.62
C TRP A 591 -10.62 -29.70 -43.13
N SER A 592 -10.43 -30.90 -43.70
CA SER A 592 -10.83 -31.25 -45.07
C SER A 592 -12.34 -31.54 -45.22
N VAL A 593 -13.10 -31.53 -44.12
CA VAL A 593 -14.56 -31.75 -44.12
C VAL A 593 -15.25 -30.39 -44.17
N GLU A 594 -16.01 -30.11 -45.23
CA GLU A 594 -16.62 -28.81 -45.48
C GLU A 594 -17.53 -28.35 -44.33
N ASP A 595 -18.33 -29.24 -43.74
CA ASP A 595 -19.16 -28.94 -42.56
C ASP A 595 -18.35 -28.33 -41.39
N ASN A 596 -17.15 -28.87 -41.11
CA ASN A 596 -16.25 -28.35 -40.08
C ASN A 596 -15.65 -26.99 -40.49
N ILE A 597 -15.42 -26.77 -41.79
CA ILE A 597 -15.01 -25.46 -42.32
C ILE A 597 -16.16 -24.46 -42.16
N GLU A 598 -17.41 -24.84 -42.38
CA GLU A 598 -18.59 -23.98 -42.22
C GLU A 598 -18.86 -23.60 -40.75
N GLU A 599 -18.71 -24.55 -39.81
CA GLU A 599 -18.72 -24.24 -38.36
C GLU A 599 -17.59 -23.29 -37.97
N LEU A 600 -16.38 -23.50 -38.50
CA LEU A 600 -15.25 -22.61 -38.28
C LEU A 600 -15.50 -21.22 -38.90
N ARG A 601 -16.13 -21.18 -40.08
CA ARG A 601 -16.46 -19.97 -40.84
C ARG A 601 -17.22 -18.98 -39.97
N GLN A 602 -18.19 -19.44 -39.19
CA GLN A 602 -19.00 -18.63 -38.26
C GLN A 602 -18.19 -17.80 -37.24
N ARG A 603 -16.88 -18.04 -37.08
CA ARG A 603 -15.96 -17.25 -36.24
C ARG A 603 -15.25 -16.12 -37.00
N PHE A 604 -15.44 -16.02 -38.30
CA PHE A 604 -14.95 -14.96 -39.17
C PHE A 604 -16.12 -14.07 -39.60
N ALA A 605 -15.89 -12.76 -39.66
CA ALA A 605 -16.89 -11.76 -40.08
C ALA A 605 -17.45 -11.98 -41.51
N THR A 606 -16.84 -12.87 -42.30
CA THR A 606 -17.24 -13.24 -43.67
C THR A 606 -18.35 -14.30 -43.75
N ALA A 607 -18.87 -14.80 -42.63
CA ALA A 607 -19.71 -16.01 -42.61
C ALA A 607 -21.19 -15.83 -42.28
N ASP A 608 -21.55 -14.93 -41.35
CA ASP A 608 -22.98 -14.63 -41.09
C ASP A 608 -23.68 -14.04 -42.34
N LEU A 609 -22.89 -13.52 -43.28
CA LEU A 609 -23.27 -13.15 -44.64
C LEU A 609 -23.88 -14.29 -45.48
N LEU A 610 -23.51 -15.56 -45.24
CA LEU A 610 -23.88 -16.67 -46.14
C LEU A 610 -25.18 -17.39 -45.78
N LYS A 611 -25.70 -17.22 -44.55
CA LYS A 611 -26.81 -18.01 -43.99
C LYS A 611 -28.20 -17.71 -44.59
N GLY A 612 -28.23 -17.09 -45.78
CA GLY A 612 -29.42 -16.71 -46.53
C GLY A 612 -29.46 -17.19 -47.99
N LYS A 613 -28.55 -18.09 -48.42
CA LYS A 613 -28.56 -18.70 -49.76
C LYS A 613 -28.88 -20.20 -49.65
N GLY A 614 -30.11 -20.61 -49.98
CA GLY A 614 -30.57 -21.97 -49.69
C GLY A 614 -31.84 -22.44 -50.41
N ASN A 615 -31.97 -22.20 -51.72
CA ASN A 615 -32.64 -23.12 -52.68
C ASN A 615 -32.58 -22.59 -54.13
N GLY A 616 -32.36 -23.49 -55.09
CA GLY A 616 -32.31 -23.19 -56.53
C GLY A 616 -31.18 -23.97 -57.23
N SER A 617 -31.52 -24.96 -58.06
CA SER A 617 -30.59 -25.96 -58.60
C SER A 617 -30.30 -25.82 -60.10
N GLY A 618 -29.10 -26.21 -60.55
CA GLY A 618 -28.88 -26.66 -61.94
C GLY A 618 -27.48 -26.46 -62.54
N SER A 619 -26.80 -27.58 -62.81
CA SER A 619 -25.68 -27.83 -63.74
C SER A 619 -24.41 -26.96 -63.78
N ASP A 620 -23.31 -27.61 -63.38
CA ASP A 620 -22.18 -28.10 -64.22
C ASP A 620 -21.25 -27.14 -65.02
N ASP A 621 -19.95 -27.45 -64.83
CA ASP A 621 -18.77 -27.39 -65.71
C ASP A 621 -18.03 -26.06 -66.08
N ASP A 622 -16.74 -26.09 -65.70
CA ASP A 622 -15.50 -25.66 -66.37
C ASP A 622 -15.05 -24.18 -66.53
N GLU A 623 -13.77 -23.98 -66.11
CA GLU A 623 -12.67 -23.16 -66.69
C GLU A 623 -12.89 -21.62 -66.87
N ASP A 624 -11.91 -20.70 -66.66
CA ASP A 624 -10.46 -20.82 -66.38
C ASP A 624 -9.88 -19.50 -65.76
N ASP A 625 -8.59 -19.54 -65.36
CA ASP A 625 -7.57 -18.46 -65.20
C ASP A 625 -7.86 -17.03 -64.63
N ASP A 626 -7.15 -16.70 -63.53
CA ASP A 626 -6.08 -15.68 -63.35
C ASP A 626 -6.21 -14.17 -63.69
N GLU A 627 -5.16 -13.42 -63.27
CA GLU A 627 -4.85 -11.96 -63.37
C GLU A 627 -5.76 -11.01 -62.53
N GLU A 628 -5.30 -10.46 -61.40
CA GLU A 628 -4.32 -9.36 -61.14
C GLU A 628 -4.92 -7.93 -61.14
N ASP A 629 -4.31 -7.03 -60.37
CA ASP A 629 -4.85 -5.71 -59.99
C ASP A 629 -4.83 -4.68 -61.15
N GLU A 630 -5.83 -3.78 -61.21
CA GLU A 630 -5.60 -2.37 -61.54
C GLU A 630 -6.67 -1.42 -60.93
N ASP A 631 -6.25 -0.19 -60.60
CA ASP A 631 -7.10 0.89 -60.07
C ASP A 631 -7.97 1.55 -61.17
N ASP A 632 -9.01 2.34 -60.82
CA ASP A 632 -9.05 3.82 -61.01
C ASP A 632 -10.47 4.44 -60.80
N GLU A 633 -10.56 5.78 -60.87
CA GLU A 633 -11.71 6.67 -60.63
C GLU A 633 -12.96 6.45 -61.51
N GLY A 634 -14.16 6.74 -60.98
CA GLY A 634 -15.42 6.60 -61.74
C GLY A 634 -16.71 7.19 -61.14
N ASP A 635 -16.64 8.19 -60.25
CA ASP A 635 -17.85 8.71 -59.55
C ASP A 635 -18.70 9.68 -60.41
N GLY A 636 -19.55 9.09 -61.26
CA GLY A 636 -20.74 9.72 -61.85
C GLY A 636 -20.57 10.32 -63.24
N GLU A 637 -21.07 9.63 -64.28
CA GLU A 637 -21.29 10.22 -65.60
C GLU A 637 -22.75 10.71 -65.80
N PHE A 638 -22.91 11.65 -66.74
CA PHE A 638 -24.05 12.55 -66.83
C PHE A 638 -25.09 12.05 -67.83
N LYS A 639 -26.39 12.27 -67.55
CA LYS A 639 -27.46 11.96 -68.51
C LYS A 639 -27.44 12.97 -69.66
N ASP A 640 -26.96 12.54 -70.82
CA ASP A 640 -27.04 13.33 -72.06
C ASP A 640 -28.51 13.46 -72.53
N LEU A 641 -28.79 14.51 -73.34
CA LEU A 641 -30.13 15.01 -73.60
C LEU A 641 -30.48 15.15 -75.10
N GLU A 642 -29.72 14.53 -76.01
CA GLU A 642 -29.95 14.66 -77.46
C GLU A 642 -30.03 13.33 -78.26
N THR A 643 -29.94 12.16 -77.60
CA THR A 643 -30.19 10.83 -78.20
C THR A 643 -31.32 10.08 -77.49
N GLY A 644 -32.47 9.99 -78.15
CA GLY A 644 -33.70 9.39 -77.60
C GLY A 644 -33.83 7.89 -77.85
N GLU A 645 -33.00 7.07 -77.22
CA GLU A 645 -33.14 5.61 -77.23
C GLU A 645 -33.58 5.08 -75.85
N GLU A 646 -34.82 4.58 -75.78
CA GLU A 646 -35.37 3.92 -74.59
C GLU A 646 -35.00 2.43 -74.60
N HIS A 647 -33.94 2.05 -73.88
CA HIS A 647 -33.80 0.66 -73.45
C HIS A 647 -34.81 0.39 -72.33
N LYS A 648 -35.70 -0.57 -72.58
CA LYS A 648 -36.80 -0.93 -71.67
C LYS A 648 -36.28 -1.55 -70.38
N ALA A 649 -36.96 -1.27 -69.27
CA ALA A 649 -36.85 -2.07 -68.07
C ALA A 649 -37.66 -3.37 -68.25
N ASP A 650 -37.04 -4.51 -67.96
CA ASP A 650 -37.76 -5.76 -67.75
C ASP A 650 -38.17 -5.88 -66.28
N GLU A 651 -39.46 -6.19 -66.11
CA GLU A 651 -40.30 -6.49 -64.93
C GLU A 651 -39.96 -5.99 -63.50
N PRO A 652 -40.97 -5.49 -62.73
CA PRO A 652 -40.76 -5.00 -61.37
C PRO A 652 -40.55 -6.14 -60.36
N VAL A 653 -39.33 -6.28 -59.85
CA VAL A 653 -39.09 -6.97 -58.58
C VAL A 653 -39.75 -6.17 -57.45
N ASP A 654 -40.33 -6.84 -56.46
CA ASP A 654 -41.08 -6.18 -55.39
C ASP A 654 -40.23 -5.13 -54.63
N ILE A 655 -40.73 -3.89 -54.60
CA ILE A 655 -40.08 -2.73 -53.98
C ILE A 655 -39.91 -2.93 -52.46
N ASP A 656 -40.75 -3.75 -51.82
CA ASP A 656 -40.60 -4.07 -50.40
C ASP A 656 -39.55 -5.16 -50.16
N ALA A 657 -39.42 -6.14 -51.06
CA ALA A 657 -38.30 -7.09 -51.05
C ALA A 657 -36.95 -6.40 -51.38
N GLU A 658 -36.94 -5.40 -52.25
CA GLU A 658 -35.74 -4.60 -52.52
C GLU A 658 -35.42 -3.63 -51.37
N ARG A 659 -36.44 -3.08 -50.69
CA ARG A 659 -36.23 -2.32 -49.44
C ARG A 659 -35.71 -3.20 -48.31
N GLU A 660 -36.20 -4.43 -48.15
CA GLU A 660 -35.64 -5.39 -47.20
C GLU A 660 -34.18 -5.69 -47.51
N LYS A 661 -33.83 -6.02 -48.77
CA LYS A 661 -32.44 -6.25 -49.18
C LYS A 661 -31.55 -5.04 -48.88
N ASN A 662 -32.02 -3.82 -49.17
CA ASN A 662 -31.29 -2.59 -48.88
C ASN A 662 -31.26 -2.21 -47.39
N ALA A 663 -32.22 -2.65 -46.57
CA ALA A 663 -32.22 -2.49 -45.13
C ALA A 663 -31.22 -3.46 -44.50
N ARG A 664 -31.33 -4.76 -44.80
CA ARG A 664 -30.42 -5.81 -44.35
C ARG A 664 -28.97 -5.49 -44.76
N ARG A 665 -28.73 -5.05 -46.00
CA ARG A 665 -27.39 -4.60 -46.46
C ARG A 665 -26.87 -3.36 -45.73
N LYS A 666 -27.75 -2.48 -45.23
CA LYS A 666 -27.36 -1.34 -44.36
C LYS A 666 -27.08 -1.76 -42.93
N GLU A 667 -27.79 -2.76 -42.41
CA GLU A 667 -27.54 -3.34 -41.09
C GLU A 667 -26.27 -4.20 -41.09
N GLU A 668 -26.02 -4.94 -42.16
CA GLU A 668 -24.77 -5.64 -42.48
C GLU A 668 -23.59 -4.65 -42.57
N LEU A 669 -23.70 -3.60 -43.39
CA LEU A 669 -22.68 -2.53 -43.46
C LEU A 669 -22.49 -1.84 -42.10
N LYS A 670 -23.54 -1.69 -41.29
CA LYS A 670 -23.46 -1.11 -39.95
C LYS A 670 -22.76 -2.06 -38.96
N LEU A 671 -23.09 -3.34 -38.96
CA LEU A 671 -22.45 -4.37 -38.11
C LEU A 671 -20.98 -4.53 -38.49
N ARG A 672 -20.68 -4.57 -39.80
CA ARG A 672 -19.33 -4.56 -40.33
C ARG A 672 -18.57 -3.30 -39.90
N PHE A 673 -19.19 -2.12 -39.94
CA PHE A 673 -18.59 -0.88 -39.42
C PHE A 673 -18.43 -0.90 -37.89
N GLU A 674 -19.37 -1.47 -37.14
CA GLU A 674 -19.30 -1.65 -35.68
C GLU A 674 -18.26 -2.71 -35.25
N GLU A 675 -17.79 -3.58 -36.15
CA GLU A 675 -16.71 -4.55 -35.90
C GLU A 675 -15.34 -4.14 -36.51
N GLU A 676 -15.30 -3.49 -37.68
CA GLU A 676 -14.08 -2.85 -38.21
C GLU A 676 -13.65 -1.66 -37.34
N ASP A 677 -14.62 -0.89 -36.82
CA ASP A 677 -14.42 0.21 -35.88
C ASP A 677 -14.88 -0.18 -34.45
N ARG A 678 -14.69 -1.45 -34.06
CA ARG A 678 -14.98 -2.00 -32.72
C ARG A 678 -14.31 -1.23 -31.58
N ASP A 679 -13.14 -0.67 -31.86
CA ASP A 679 -12.40 0.22 -30.98
C ASP A 679 -12.66 1.72 -31.26
N GLY A 680 -13.47 2.11 -32.24
CA GLY A 680 -13.50 3.46 -32.83
C GLY A 680 -13.67 4.64 -31.87
N PHE A 681 -14.32 4.44 -30.71
CA PHE A 681 -14.41 5.43 -29.63
C PHE A 681 -13.22 5.47 -28.65
N ASN A 682 -12.39 4.41 -28.61
CA ASN A 682 -11.22 4.26 -27.74
C ASN A 682 -9.87 4.17 -28.50
N ASN A 683 -9.90 4.00 -29.83
CA ASN A 683 -8.74 3.70 -30.66
C ASN A 683 -7.70 4.83 -30.61
N ASP A 684 -6.43 4.51 -30.37
CA ASP A 684 -5.36 5.53 -30.27
C ASP A 684 -5.20 6.34 -31.57
N LYS A 685 -5.56 5.78 -32.74
CA LYS A 685 -5.62 6.54 -34.00
C LYS A 685 -6.79 7.52 -34.07
N ALA A 686 -7.92 7.22 -33.43
CA ALA A 686 -9.05 8.14 -33.31
C ALA A 686 -8.72 9.28 -32.32
N ASN A 687 -8.06 8.95 -31.20
CA ASN A 687 -7.49 9.95 -30.29
C ASN A 687 -6.48 10.85 -31.01
N ALA A 688 -5.53 10.31 -31.78
CA ALA A 688 -4.56 11.10 -32.54
C ALA A 688 -5.21 12.00 -33.62
N ARG A 689 -6.30 11.55 -34.28
CA ARG A 689 -7.11 12.40 -35.17
C ARG A 689 -7.83 13.52 -34.41
N ARG A 690 -8.22 13.30 -33.15
CA ARG A 690 -8.88 14.28 -32.28
C ARG A 690 -7.89 15.31 -31.74
N GLU A 691 -6.71 14.88 -31.29
CA GLU A 691 -5.57 15.75 -30.91
C GLU A 691 -5.14 16.68 -32.06
N ALA A 692 -5.21 16.20 -33.31
CA ALA A 692 -4.91 17.01 -34.48
C ALA A 692 -6.02 18.02 -34.86
N GLY A 693 -7.20 17.95 -34.23
CA GLY A 693 -8.42 18.65 -34.65
C GLY A 693 -9.01 19.65 -33.64
N GLY A 694 -8.69 19.56 -32.34
CA GLY A 694 -9.19 20.50 -31.34
C GLY A 694 -8.41 20.48 -30.02
N ASP A 695 -8.03 21.68 -29.55
CA ASP A 695 -7.38 21.88 -28.25
C ASP A 695 -8.34 21.48 -27.09
N ASP A 696 -7.91 20.54 -26.24
CA ASP A 696 -8.35 20.28 -24.86
C ASP A 696 -9.86 20.47 -24.52
N GLU A 697 -10.70 19.47 -24.83
CA GLU A 697 -12.06 19.36 -24.23
C GLU A 697 -12.22 18.20 -23.23
N PHE A 698 -11.14 17.44 -22.92
CA PHE A 698 -11.06 16.71 -21.65
C PHE A 698 -10.53 17.66 -20.57
N GLY A 699 -11.39 18.08 -19.65
CA GLY A 699 -10.97 18.95 -18.55
C GLY A 699 -10.05 18.23 -17.55
N GLU A 700 -9.14 18.94 -16.87
CA GLU A 700 -8.28 18.35 -15.82
C GLU A 700 -9.07 17.63 -14.70
N ASP A 701 -10.31 18.05 -14.45
CA ASP A 701 -11.25 17.36 -13.54
C ASP A 701 -11.61 15.95 -14.03
N GLU A 702 -11.81 15.78 -15.34
CA GLU A 702 -12.29 14.55 -15.96
C GLU A 702 -11.21 13.47 -15.98
N TRP A 703 -9.93 13.82 -16.18
CA TRP A 703 -8.84 12.83 -16.11
C TRP A 703 -8.79 12.14 -14.74
N TYR A 704 -8.91 12.89 -13.65
CA TYR A 704 -8.84 12.35 -12.29
C TYR A 704 -10.05 11.46 -11.94
N ASP A 705 -11.26 11.85 -12.36
CA ASP A 705 -12.45 11.05 -12.11
C ASP A 705 -12.61 9.89 -13.13
N ALA A 706 -12.05 9.98 -14.34
CA ALA A 706 -11.93 8.87 -15.29
C ALA A 706 -10.92 7.82 -14.83
N GLN A 707 -9.75 8.22 -14.32
CA GLN A 707 -8.78 7.30 -13.70
C GLN A 707 -9.41 6.54 -12.51
N LYS A 708 -10.25 7.20 -11.71
CA LYS A 708 -11.04 6.50 -10.68
C LYS A 708 -12.11 5.59 -11.26
N ALA A 709 -12.80 5.99 -12.32
CA ALA A 709 -13.81 5.14 -12.96
C ALA A 709 -13.18 3.85 -13.52
N GLN A 710 -11.98 3.93 -14.11
CA GLN A 710 -11.18 2.77 -14.52
C GLN A 710 -10.80 1.88 -13.32
N ILE A 711 -10.29 2.48 -12.23
CA ILE A 711 -9.95 1.74 -11.00
C ILE A 711 -11.19 1.07 -10.39
N GLN A 712 -12.33 1.77 -10.34
CA GLN A 712 -13.58 1.23 -9.80
C GLN A 712 -14.11 0.10 -10.69
N LYS A 713 -14.13 0.28 -12.01
CA LYS A 713 -14.51 -0.77 -12.97
C LYS A 713 -13.68 -2.04 -12.77
N GLN A 714 -12.38 -1.93 -12.51
CA GLN A 714 -11.54 -3.09 -12.21
C GLN A 714 -11.90 -3.76 -10.87
N LEU A 715 -12.23 -2.97 -9.83
CA LEU A 715 -12.69 -3.54 -8.55
C LEU A 715 -14.05 -4.22 -8.69
N ASP A 716 -14.96 -3.66 -9.49
CA ASP A 716 -16.28 -4.20 -9.76
C ASP A 716 -16.19 -5.51 -10.58
N ILE A 717 -15.34 -5.55 -11.62
CA ILE A 717 -15.01 -6.77 -12.38
C ILE A 717 -14.46 -7.86 -11.45
N ASN A 718 -13.44 -7.53 -10.63
CA ASN A 718 -12.89 -8.49 -9.69
C ASN A 718 -13.98 -9.04 -8.74
N LYS A 719 -14.96 -8.22 -8.36
CA LYS A 719 -16.08 -8.64 -7.52
C LYS A 719 -16.99 -9.62 -8.25
N SER A 720 -17.40 -9.32 -9.49
CA SER A 720 -18.31 -10.18 -10.26
C SER A 720 -17.71 -11.53 -10.63
N GLU A 721 -16.40 -11.60 -10.93
CA GLU A 721 -15.72 -12.88 -11.17
C GLU A 721 -15.75 -13.77 -9.92
N PHE A 722 -15.42 -13.22 -8.75
CA PHE A 722 -15.39 -13.99 -7.51
C PHE A 722 -16.78 -14.27 -6.90
N GLU A 723 -17.83 -13.52 -7.25
CA GLU A 723 -19.21 -13.80 -6.80
C GLU A 723 -19.81 -15.07 -7.42
N ASN A 724 -19.23 -15.59 -8.51
CA ASN A 724 -19.63 -16.85 -9.14
C ASN A 724 -18.98 -18.11 -8.53
N LEU A 725 -18.03 -17.97 -7.61
CA LEU A 725 -17.30 -19.09 -7.00
C LEU A 725 -17.85 -19.48 -5.62
N ASP A 726 -17.89 -20.79 -5.35
CA ASP A 726 -18.19 -21.33 -4.02
C ASP A 726 -17.13 -20.90 -2.98
N GLU A 727 -17.51 -20.79 -1.71
CA GLU A 727 -16.68 -20.13 -0.69
C GLU A 727 -15.34 -20.86 -0.46
N SER A 728 -15.31 -22.20 -0.56
CA SER A 728 -14.05 -22.97 -0.46
C SER A 728 -13.08 -22.64 -1.60
N GLN A 729 -13.55 -22.72 -2.85
CA GLN A 729 -12.76 -22.37 -4.04
C GLN A 729 -12.34 -20.90 -4.02
N ARG A 730 -13.23 -20.03 -3.55
CA ARG A 730 -12.98 -18.60 -3.42
C ARG A 730 -11.94 -18.29 -2.34
N ILE A 731 -11.87 -19.03 -1.23
CA ILE A 731 -10.80 -18.89 -0.25
C ILE A 731 -9.45 -19.32 -0.85
N GLN A 732 -9.41 -20.40 -1.65
CA GLN A 732 -8.18 -20.81 -2.34
C GLN A 732 -7.67 -19.77 -3.34
N VAL A 733 -8.56 -19.19 -4.17
CA VAL A 733 -8.19 -18.25 -5.24
C VAL A 733 -8.05 -16.79 -4.75
N GLU A 734 -9.00 -16.29 -3.97
CA GLU A 734 -9.03 -14.90 -3.48
C GLU A 734 -8.21 -14.70 -2.19
N GLY A 735 -7.95 -15.78 -1.46
CA GLY A 735 -7.41 -15.74 -0.10
C GLY A 735 -8.46 -15.38 0.96
N TYR A 736 -8.05 -15.36 2.23
CA TYR A 736 -8.91 -14.93 3.33
C TYR A 736 -9.09 -13.41 3.28
N ARG A 737 -10.35 -12.96 3.12
CA ARG A 737 -10.69 -11.57 2.84
C ARG A 737 -10.47 -10.67 4.05
N ALA A 738 -10.05 -9.42 3.80
CA ALA A 738 -10.10 -8.38 4.82
C ALA A 738 -11.55 -8.22 5.34
N GLY A 739 -11.71 -7.90 6.63
CA GLY A 739 -13.02 -7.81 7.29
C GLY A 739 -13.43 -9.06 8.06
N MET A 740 -13.00 -10.26 7.62
CA MET A 740 -13.23 -11.52 8.33
C MET A 740 -12.48 -11.56 9.68
N TYR A 741 -13.01 -12.33 10.64
CA TYR A 741 -12.33 -12.65 11.90
C TYR A 741 -11.54 -13.94 11.71
N GLY A 742 -10.22 -13.85 11.61
CA GLY A 742 -9.34 -14.98 11.33
C GLY A 742 -8.67 -15.53 12.58
N LYS A 743 -8.60 -16.85 12.67
CA LYS A 743 -7.79 -17.61 13.62
C LYS A 743 -6.55 -18.11 12.89
N ILE A 744 -5.36 -17.70 13.33
CA ILE A 744 -4.07 -17.97 12.68
C ILE A 744 -3.26 -18.89 13.60
N VAL A 745 -2.83 -20.05 13.10
CA VAL A 745 -1.94 -20.98 13.80
C VAL A 745 -0.50 -20.76 13.35
N ILE A 746 0.42 -20.65 14.31
CA ILE A 746 1.85 -20.48 14.07
C ILE A 746 2.63 -21.47 14.94
N GLU A 747 3.62 -22.12 14.34
CA GLU A 747 4.48 -23.12 14.97
C GLU A 747 5.90 -22.60 15.09
N GLY A 748 6.74 -23.24 15.92
CA GLY A 748 8.12 -22.83 16.13
C GLY A 748 8.28 -21.56 16.99
N VAL A 749 7.30 -21.25 17.86
CA VAL A 749 7.27 -19.99 18.63
C VAL A 749 8.05 -20.13 19.95
N PRO A 750 9.11 -19.34 20.22
CA PRO A 750 9.93 -19.51 21.42
C PRO A 750 9.14 -19.37 22.74
N SER A 751 9.37 -20.26 23.71
CA SER A 751 8.59 -20.27 24.96
C SER A 751 8.82 -19.04 25.85
N GLU A 752 9.91 -18.29 25.66
CA GLU A 752 10.09 -16.97 26.29
C GLU A 752 9.00 -15.97 25.90
N PHE A 753 8.40 -16.08 24.71
CA PHE A 753 7.31 -15.20 24.31
C PHE A 753 6.01 -15.53 25.05
N VAL A 754 5.69 -16.81 25.19
CA VAL A 754 4.50 -17.27 25.93
C VAL A 754 4.62 -16.90 27.40
N THR A 755 5.76 -17.20 28.02
CA THR A 755 6.02 -16.93 29.45
C THR A 755 6.20 -15.44 29.79
N ARG A 756 6.49 -14.58 28.81
CA ARG A 756 6.60 -13.11 28.98
C ARG A 756 5.47 -12.34 28.31
N PHE A 757 4.42 -13.02 27.87
CA PHE A 757 3.29 -12.39 27.20
C PHE A 757 2.67 -11.31 28.10
N ASN A 758 2.32 -10.17 27.51
CA ASN A 758 1.72 -9.05 28.21
C ASN A 758 0.66 -8.41 27.32
N PRO A 759 -0.65 -8.50 27.65
CA PRO A 759 -1.74 -8.00 26.81
C PRO A 759 -1.77 -6.46 26.70
N ARG A 760 -0.90 -5.72 27.41
CA ARG A 760 -0.69 -4.27 27.21
C ARG A 760 0.27 -3.96 26.05
N MET A 761 0.98 -4.95 25.50
CA MET A 761 1.71 -4.82 24.23
C MET A 761 0.87 -5.45 23.10
N PRO A 762 0.34 -4.66 22.14
CA PRO A 762 -0.47 -5.21 21.07
C PRO A 762 0.37 -6.00 20.07
N ILE A 763 0.01 -7.26 19.85
CA ILE A 763 0.61 -8.11 18.82
C ILE A 763 0.03 -7.69 17.46
N ILE A 764 0.92 -7.48 16.49
CA ILE A 764 0.61 -7.25 15.08
C ILE A 764 1.20 -8.41 14.29
N VAL A 765 0.43 -8.97 13.36
CA VAL A 765 0.91 -9.91 12.34
C VAL A 765 0.91 -9.17 11.01
N GLY A 766 2.07 -9.03 10.37
CA GLY A 766 2.18 -8.41 9.04
C GLY A 766 2.59 -9.44 8.00
N GLY A 767 1.80 -9.61 6.95
CA GLY A 767 2.16 -10.46 5.81
C GLY A 767 3.38 -9.90 5.08
N LEU A 768 4.33 -10.78 4.77
CA LEU A 768 5.53 -10.48 3.99
C LEU A 768 5.25 -10.82 2.52
N THR A 769 5.75 -10.00 1.59
CA THR A 769 5.75 -10.37 0.16
C THR A 769 6.99 -11.22 -0.18
N PRO A 770 6.99 -12.00 -1.29
CA PRO A 770 8.16 -12.79 -1.71
C PRO A 770 9.45 -11.99 -1.96
N THR A 771 9.36 -10.67 -2.13
CA THR A 771 10.56 -9.82 -2.18
C THR A 771 11.11 -9.50 -0.79
N GLU A 772 10.26 -9.41 0.23
CA GLU A 772 10.66 -9.04 1.59
C GLU A 772 11.33 -10.16 2.37
N ASP A 773 11.25 -11.41 1.91
CA ASP A 773 12.03 -12.52 2.48
C ASP A 773 13.51 -12.51 2.03
N ARG A 774 13.81 -11.84 0.91
CA ARG A 774 15.17 -11.81 0.33
C ARG A 774 16.03 -10.74 0.99
N PHE A 775 17.32 -11.05 1.17
CA PHE A 775 18.30 -10.16 1.81
C PHE A 775 19.38 -9.68 0.82
N GLY A 776 19.84 -8.44 1.01
CA GLY A 776 20.96 -7.87 0.26
C GLY A 776 21.34 -6.48 0.75
N PHE A 777 21.87 -5.63 -0.14
CA PHE A 777 22.16 -4.23 0.19
C PHE A 777 21.02 -3.31 -0.24
N VAL A 778 20.39 -2.65 0.74
CA VAL A 778 19.37 -1.63 0.48
C VAL A 778 20.06 -0.28 0.32
N GLN A 779 19.85 0.39 -0.81
CA GLN A 779 20.26 1.78 -1.00
C GLN A 779 19.12 2.70 -0.58
N VAL A 780 19.39 3.61 0.36
CA VAL A 780 18.41 4.52 0.94
C VAL A 780 18.82 5.99 0.83
N LYS A 781 17.84 6.89 0.81
CA LYS A 781 18.02 8.34 0.87
C LYS A 781 17.76 8.85 2.28
N ILE A 782 18.79 8.78 3.12
CA ILE A 782 18.71 9.05 4.57
C ILE A 782 19.14 10.48 4.94
N LYS A 783 18.49 11.07 5.95
CA LYS A 783 18.81 12.38 6.52
C LYS A 783 18.67 12.36 8.04
N ARG A 784 19.65 12.94 8.75
CA ARG A 784 19.56 13.17 10.22
C ARG A 784 18.29 13.95 10.56
N HIS A 785 17.56 13.51 11.58
CA HIS A 785 16.35 14.19 12.01
C HIS A 785 16.63 15.61 12.52
N ARG A 786 15.71 16.56 12.25
CA ARG A 786 15.82 18.00 12.55
C ARG A 786 16.13 18.33 14.02
N TRP A 787 15.70 17.48 14.96
CA TRP A 787 15.90 17.67 16.40
C TRP A 787 16.92 16.71 17.03
N HIS A 788 17.50 15.78 16.26
CA HIS A 788 18.48 14.84 16.80
C HIS A 788 19.85 15.52 16.94
N LYS A 789 20.37 15.60 18.18
CA LYS A 789 21.53 16.43 18.53
C LYS A 789 22.86 15.98 17.91
N LYS A 790 23.09 14.66 17.78
CA LYS A 790 24.35 14.08 17.27
C LYS A 790 24.29 13.95 15.74
N ILE A 791 25.45 13.98 15.06
CA ILE A 791 25.57 13.48 13.67
C ILE A 791 25.78 11.97 13.68
N LEU A 792 25.28 11.26 12.67
CA LEU A 792 25.46 9.81 12.55
C LEU A 792 26.79 9.50 11.85
N LYS A 793 27.49 8.46 12.31
CA LYS A 793 28.80 8.04 11.81
C LYS A 793 28.66 6.74 11.00
N THR A 794 29.49 6.58 9.96
CA THR A 794 29.51 5.35 9.16
C THR A 794 30.06 4.18 9.97
N ASN A 795 29.42 3.02 9.86
CA ASN A 795 29.76 1.80 10.62
C ASN A 795 29.62 2.00 12.16
N ASP A 796 28.72 2.88 12.59
CA ASP A 796 28.10 2.78 13.92
C ASP A 796 26.73 2.10 13.74
N PRO A 797 26.30 1.27 14.71
CA PRO A 797 25.02 0.60 14.62
C PRO A 797 23.85 1.60 14.63
N LEU A 798 22.86 1.30 13.80
CA LEU A 798 21.63 2.08 13.67
C LEU A 798 20.47 1.09 13.61
N ILE A 799 19.46 1.29 14.46
CA ILE A 799 18.22 0.53 14.40
C ILE A 799 17.33 1.19 13.35
N ILE A 800 16.81 0.40 12.42
CA ILE A 800 15.95 0.83 11.33
C ILE A 800 14.60 0.12 11.48
N SER A 801 13.52 0.89 11.38
CA SER A 801 12.17 0.35 11.17
C SER A 801 11.80 0.59 9.72
N LEU A 802 11.82 -0.47 8.91
CA LEU A 802 11.52 -0.45 7.48
C LEU A 802 10.56 -1.60 7.18
N GLY A 803 9.41 -1.27 6.59
CA GLY A 803 8.27 -2.18 6.50
C GLY A 803 7.80 -2.66 7.88
N TRP A 804 7.40 -3.92 7.99
CA TRP A 804 7.07 -4.53 9.28
C TRP A 804 8.28 -4.61 10.22
N ARG A 805 9.45 -4.97 9.69
CA ARG A 805 10.61 -5.36 10.49
C ARG A 805 11.30 -4.18 11.20
N ARG A 806 11.84 -4.49 12.38
CA ARG A 806 12.77 -3.64 13.13
C ARG A 806 14.09 -4.39 13.27
N PHE A 807 15.19 -3.79 12.85
CA PHE A 807 16.50 -4.44 12.90
C PHE A 807 17.64 -3.44 13.05
N GLN A 808 18.72 -3.86 13.69
CA GLN A 808 19.97 -3.12 13.80
C GLN A 808 20.91 -3.51 12.67
N THR A 809 21.53 -2.53 12.02
CA THR A 809 22.48 -2.72 10.92
C THR A 809 23.61 -1.68 10.95
N LEU A 810 24.64 -1.83 10.10
CA LEU A 810 25.82 -0.97 10.03
C LEU A 810 25.85 -0.14 8.72
N PRO A 811 25.13 1.00 8.64
CA PRO A 811 25.06 1.80 7.43
C PRO A 811 26.39 2.48 7.05
N ILE A 812 26.73 2.39 5.78
CA ILE A 812 27.70 3.25 5.12
C ILE A 812 26.97 4.41 4.46
N TYR A 813 27.31 5.64 4.87
CA TYR A 813 26.83 6.86 4.23
C TYR A 813 27.72 7.23 3.04
N SER A 814 27.11 7.62 1.92
CA SER A 814 27.79 8.05 0.72
C SER A 814 27.11 9.27 0.08
N THR A 815 27.77 9.87 -0.91
CA THR A 815 27.25 10.99 -1.69
C THR A 815 27.73 10.90 -3.12
N SER A 816 26.86 11.19 -4.09
CA SER A 816 27.23 11.08 -5.50
C SER A 816 28.08 12.28 -5.95
N ASP A 817 29.35 12.03 -6.28
CA ASP A 817 30.30 13.08 -6.66
C ASP A 817 29.98 13.55 -8.10
N ASN A 818 29.16 14.61 -8.22
CA ASN A 818 28.56 15.11 -9.47
C ASN A 818 27.87 14.02 -10.31
N ARG A 819 27.12 13.11 -9.68
CA ARG A 819 26.48 11.94 -10.32
C ARG A 819 27.45 10.93 -10.97
N THR A 820 28.77 11.00 -10.71
CA THR A 820 29.78 10.12 -11.35
C THR A 820 30.24 8.91 -10.54
N ARG A 821 29.98 8.88 -9.23
CA ARG A 821 30.39 7.80 -8.30
C ARG A 821 29.82 8.03 -6.90
N ASN A 822 29.48 6.96 -6.19
CA ASN A 822 29.01 7.03 -4.81
C ASN A 822 30.20 7.07 -3.84
N ARG A 823 30.60 8.29 -3.45
CA ARG A 823 31.74 8.52 -2.56
C ARG A 823 31.34 8.34 -1.10
N MET A 824 32.02 7.42 -0.40
CA MET A 824 31.90 7.22 1.05
C MET A 824 32.12 8.53 1.82
N LEU A 825 31.20 8.86 2.73
CA LEU A 825 31.34 9.88 3.76
C LEU A 825 31.89 9.25 5.06
N LYS A 826 32.21 10.09 6.06
CA LYS A 826 32.49 9.62 7.44
C LYS A 826 31.30 9.78 8.39
N TYR A 827 30.43 10.74 8.06
CA TYR A 827 29.26 11.13 8.83
C TYR A 827 28.13 11.56 7.88
N THR A 828 26.88 11.50 8.34
CA THR A 828 25.76 12.18 7.69
C THR A 828 25.99 13.70 7.66
N PRO A 829 25.70 14.41 6.56
CA PRO A 829 25.58 15.86 6.57
C PRO A 829 24.50 16.32 7.56
N GLU A 830 24.67 17.49 8.17
CA GLU A 830 23.80 17.93 9.28
C GLU A 830 22.35 18.21 8.86
N HIS A 831 22.12 18.69 7.64
CA HIS A 831 20.81 19.13 7.15
C HIS A 831 20.44 18.65 5.73
N MET A 832 21.36 17.96 5.05
CA MET A 832 21.19 17.46 3.68
C MET A 832 20.91 15.96 3.68
N HIS A 833 20.16 15.46 2.68
CA HIS A 833 20.06 14.02 2.44
C HIS A 833 21.39 13.48 1.89
N CYS A 834 21.79 12.31 2.36
CA CYS A 834 22.87 11.51 1.79
C CYS A 834 22.31 10.14 1.39
N PHE A 835 23.09 9.38 0.62
CA PHE A 835 22.78 7.97 0.43
C PHE A 835 23.27 7.18 1.64
N GLY A 836 22.50 6.19 2.05
CA GLY A 836 22.93 5.14 2.97
C GLY A 836 22.91 3.80 2.22
N THR A 837 23.84 2.92 2.56
CA THR A 837 23.84 1.53 2.09
C THR A 837 24.10 0.63 3.30
N PHE A 838 23.20 -0.31 3.55
CA PHE A 838 23.26 -1.26 4.66
C PHE A 838 22.78 -2.64 4.21
N TYR A 839 23.10 -3.68 4.98
CA TYR A 839 22.61 -5.04 4.74
C TYR A 839 21.30 -5.28 5.49
N GLY A 840 20.32 -5.90 4.83
CA GLY A 840 18.99 -6.16 5.39
C GLY A 840 18.02 -6.75 4.36
N PRO A 841 16.74 -6.92 4.71
CA PRO A 841 15.70 -7.39 3.81
C PRO A 841 15.43 -6.37 2.68
N PHE A 842 15.14 -6.86 1.49
CA PHE A 842 14.72 -6.05 0.34
C PHE A 842 13.27 -5.61 0.52
N ILE A 843 13.01 -4.30 0.42
CA ILE A 843 11.69 -3.72 0.60
C ILE A 843 11.43 -2.77 -0.57
N ALA A 844 10.18 -2.66 -1.01
CA ALA A 844 9.80 -1.94 -2.22
C ALA A 844 10.38 -0.50 -2.27
N PRO A 845 10.94 -0.04 -3.41
CA PRO A 845 11.42 1.32 -3.57
C PRO A 845 10.38 2.39 -3.20
N ASN A 846 10.86 3.58 -2.83
CA ASN A 846 10.04 4.71 -2.32
C ASN A 846 9.35 4.48 -0.96
N THR A 847 9.48 3.30 -0.34
CA THR A 847 8.99 3.06 1.04
C THR A 847 9.71 3.95 2.05
N GLY A 848 8.95 4.57 2.96
CA GLY A 848 9.47 5.44 4.03
C GLY A 848 9.99 4.64 5.24
N PHE A 849 10.96 5.20 5.97
CA PHE A 849 11.47 4.59 7.18
C PHE A 849 11.98 5.60 8.23
N SER A 850 12.06 5.11 9.47
CA SER A 850 12.61 5.80 10.62
C SER A 850 13.83 5.05 11.20
N CYS A 851 14.74 5.79 11.81
CA CYS A 851 15.96 5.24 12.40
C CYS A 851 16.21 5.75 13.82
N TYR A 852 16.83 4.91 14.66
CA TYR A 852 17.05 5.12 16.09
C TYR A 852 18.47 4.71 16.47
N GLN A 853 19.08 5.39 17.45
CA GLN A 853 20.35 4.95 18.03
C GLN A 853 20.14 3.91 19.15
N SER A 854 19.12 4.12 19.96
CA SER A 854 18.65 3.24 21.04
C SER A 854 17.21 3.64 21.35
N PHE A 855 16.38 2.68 21.75
CA PHE A 855 15.00 2.94 22.19
C PHE A 855 14.91 3.41 23.65
N SER A 856 15.96 3.18 24.45
CA SER A 856 15.93 3.33 25.92
C SER A 856 15.39 4.68 26.42
N ASN A 857 14.37 4.60 27.29
CA ASN A 857 13.74 5.74 27.97
C ASN A 857 14.72 6.56 28.85
N LYS A 858 15.93 6.04 29.14
CA LYS A 858 16.98 6.74 29.92
C LYS A 858 17.63 7.91 29.16
N ASN A 859 17.35 8.09 27.87
CA ASN A 859 17.94 9.14 27.04
C ASN A 859 17.11 10.44 27.08
N PRO A 860 17.61 11.57 27.66
CA PRO A 860 16.87 12.83 27.75
C PRO A 860 16.81 13.65 26.44
N GLY A 861 17.15 13.05 25.30
CA GLY A 861 17.16 13.71 24.00
C GLY A 861 16.50 12.88 22.90
N PHE A 862 15.92 13.56 21.91
CA PHE A 862 15.11 12.99 20.84
C PHE A 862 15.73 11.72 20.21
N ARG A 863 15.05 10.58 20.40
CA ARG A 863 15.53 9.22 20.13
C ARG A 863 15.59 8.89 18.64
N ILE A 864 14.64 9.42 17.86
CA ILE A 864 14.64 9.31 16.39
C ILE A 864 15.86 10.04 15.86
N ALA A 865 16.77 9.28 15.26
CA ALA A 865 18.08 9.72 14.83
C ALA A 865 18.08 10.23 13.38
N ALA A 866 17.32 9.56 12.50
CA ALA A 866 17.18 9.89 11.09
C ALA A 866 15.84 9.40 10.53
N THR A 867 15.48 9.93 9.37
CA THR A 867 14.39 9.43 8.50
C THR A 867 14.87 9.35 7.05
N GLY A 868 14.19 8.57 6.22
CA GLY A 868 14.53 8.43 4.81
C GLY A 868 13.50 7.65 4.00
N THR A 869 13.85 7.41 2.74
CA THR A 869 13.09 6.55 1.80
C THR A 869 14.02 5.56 1.12
N VAL A 870 13.52 4.38 0.76
CA VAL A 870 14.25 3.41 -0.08
C VAL A 870 14.41 3.96 -1.49
N MET A 871 15.59 3.74 -2.10
CA MET A 871 15.90 4.13 -3.49
C MET A 871 16.01 2.92 -4.41
N THR A 872 16.90 1.96 -4.08
CA THR A 872 17.13 0.71 -4.83
C THR A 872 17.44 -0.43 -3.86
N VAL A 873 17.31 -1.66 -4.36
CA VAL A 873 17.64 -2.91 -3.68
C VAL A 873 18.56 -3.71 -4.59
N ASP A 874 19.78 -4.01 -4.13
CA ASP A 874 20.86 -4.55 -4.95
C ASP A 874 21.66 -5.61 -4.14
N GLU A 875 22.15 -6.68 -4.76
CA GLU A 875 23.00 -7.66 -4.05
C GLU A 875 24.46 -7.15 -3.88
N SER A 876 24.87 -6.16 -4.66
CA SER A 876 26.21 -5.55 -4.60
C SER A 876 26.14 -4.02 -4.62
N SER A 877 27.14 -3.33 -4.06
CA SER A 877 27.11 -1.86 -3.96
C SER A 877 28.45 -1.20 -4.29
N GLU A 878 28.46 -0.32 -5.29
CA GLU A 878 29.65 0.44 -5.71
C GLU A 878 29.94 1.68 -4.84
N THR A 879 30.22 1.50 -3.55
CA THR A 879 30.70 2.60 -2.70
C THR A 879 32.22 2.73 -2.77
N VAL A 880 32.73 3.94 -3.09
CA VAL A 880 34.18 4.21 -3.19
C VAL A 880 34.67 5.22 -2.15
N LYS A 881 35.77 4.92 -1.47
CA LYS A 881 36.48 5.83 -0.55
C LYS A 881 37.63 6.51 -1.27
N LYS A 882 37.77 7.82 -1.08
CA LYS A 882 38.84 8.63 -1.65
C LYS A 882 40.15 8.40 -0.92
N LEU A 883 41.11 7.76 -1.57
CA LEU A 883 42.49 7.60 -1.05
C LEU A 883 43.39 8.69 -1.65
N LYS A 884 44.32 9.21 -0.85
CA LYS A 884 45.41 10.05 -1.33
C LYS A 884 46.73 9.35 -1.03
N LEU A 885 47.51 9.04 -2.06
CA LEU A 885 48.93 8.75 -1.88
C LEU A 885 49.65 10.10 -1.90
N THR A 886 50.45 10.39 -0.88
CA THR A 886 51.18 11.65 -0.72
C THR A 886 52.67 11.41 -0.81
N GLY A 887 53.42 12.32 -1.44
CA GLY A 887 54.88 12.28 -1.48
C GLY A 887 55.49 13.67 -1.49
N THR A 888 56.80 13.73 -1.27
CA THR A 888 57.56 14.98 -1.20
C THR A 888 58.54 15.10 -2.37
N PRO A 889 58.80 16.31 -2.90
CA PRO A 889 59.81 16.50 -3.94
C PRO A 889 61.23 16.39 -3.36
N TYR A 890 62.02 15.48 -3.90
CA TYR A 890 63.43 15.30 -3.57
C TYR A 890 64.35 16.22 -4.37
N LYS A 891 64.06 16.43 -5.66
CA LYS A 891 64.87 17.25 -6.58
C LYS A 891 63.99 17.88 -7.65
N ILE A 892 64.14 19.19 -7.88
CA ILE A 892 63.26 19.97 -8.77
C ILE A 892 64.09 20.71 -9.82
N TYR A 893 63.70 20.56 -11.10
CA TYR A 893 64.32 21.20 -12.25
C TYR A 893 63.51 22.44 -12.68
N LYS A 894 63.08 22.54 -13.95
CA LYS A 894 62.09 23.53 -14.42
C LYS A 894 60.69 22.92 -14.31
N ASN A 895 60.32 22.06 -15.27
CA ASN A 895 59.03 21.36 -15.32
C ASN A 895 59.08 19.90 -14.82
N THR A 896 60.26 19.39 -14.43
CA THR A 896 60.43 18.01 -13.94
C THR A 896 60.85 18.00 -12.48
N ALA A 897 60.42 16.97 -11.75
CA ALA A 897 60.87 16.71 -10.39
C ALA A 897 61.01 15.20 -10.13
N PHE A 898 61.88 14.85 -9.18
CA PHE A 898 61.92 13.52 -8.57
C PHE A 898 61.14 13.58 -7.25
N ILE A 899 60.24 12.62 -7.05
CA ILE A 899 59.33 12.55 -5.90
C ILE A 899 59.68 11.30 -5.09
N LYS A 900 59.64 11.44 -3.77
CA LYS A 900 59.89 10.39 -2.78
C LYS A 900 58.72 10.21 -1.81
N ASP A 901 58.79 9.18 -1.00
CA ASP A 901 57.87 8.84 0.10
C ASP A 901 56.38 8.62 -0.32
N MET A 902 56.11 8.34 -1.61
CA MET A 902 54.74 8.05 -2.12
C MET A 902 54.50 6.57 -2.42
N PHE A 903 55.57 5.84 -2.72
CA PHE A 903 55.61 4.42 -3.07
C PHE A 903 56.87 3.83 -2.45
N ASN A 904 56.87 2.54 -2.13
CA ASN A 904 58.02 1.87 -1.55
C ASN A 904 58.88 1.19 -2.65
N THR A 905 58.22 0.55 -3.63
CA THR A 905 58.90 -0.26 -4.66
C THR A 905 58.83 0.34 -6.07
N SER A 906 59.75 -0.11 -6.94
CA SER A 906 59.73 0.18 -8.38
C SER A 906 58.51 -0.45 -9.09
N LEU A 907 57.98 -1.57 -8.58
CA LEU A 907 56.81 -2.27 -9.11
C LEU A 907 55.50 -1.49 -8.85
N GLU A 908 55.32 -0.96 -7.64
CA GLU A 908 54.26 0.02 -7.36
C GLU A 908 54.37 1.25 -8.28
N ILE A 909 55.60 1.67 -8.56
CA ILE A 909 55.81 2.80 -9.46
C ILE A 909 55.31 2.47 -10.88
N ALA A 910 55.67 1.32 -11.44
CA ALA A 910 55.22 0.87 -12.76
C ALA A 910 53.69 0.72 -12.83
N LYS A 911 53.06 0.09 -11.82
CA LYS A 911 51.59 -0.08 -11.75
C LYS A 911 50.80 1.23 -11.80
N PHE A 912 51.42 2.33 -11.36
CA PHE A 912 50.86 3.68 -11.42
C PHE A 912 51.69 4.59 -12.35
N GLU A 913 52.29 4.08 -13.42
CA GLU A 913 52.92 4.90 -14.46
C GLU A 913 51.85 5.64 -15.29
N GLY A 914 52.19 6.79 -15.89
CA GLY A 914 51.25 7.65 -16.60
C GLY A 914 50.19 8.35 -15.72
N ALA A 915 50.08 8.00 -14.43
CA ALA A 915 49.04 8.49 -13.54
C ALA A 915 49.09 10.03 -13.32
N SER A 916 47.90 10.63 -13.20
CA SER A 916 47.76 12.06 -12.90
C SER A 916 47.99 12.37 -11.42
N ILE A 917 48.79 13.40 -11.17
CA ILE A 917 49.18 13.87 -9.84
C ILE A 917 48.99 15.39 -9.75
N LYS A 918 48.87 15.92 -8.52
CA LYS A 918 48.64 17.34 -8.29
C LYS A 918 49.36 17.80 -7.01
N THR A 919 49.89 19.02 -7.00
CA THR A 919 50.44 19.64 -5.78
C THR A 919 49.35 20.31 -4.94
N VAL A 920 49.62 20.54 -3.66
CA VAL A 920 48.76 21.39 -2.81
C VAL A 920 48.66 22.81 -3.36
N SER A 921 49.72 23.34 -3.98
CA SER A 921 49.71 24.63 -4.69
C SER A 921 48.87 24.65 -5.98
N GLY A 922 48.35 23.50 -6.42
CA GLY A 922 47.35 23.41 -7.49
C GLY A 922 47.91 23.02 -8.87
N ILE A 923 49.23 22.92 -9.01
CA ILE A 923 49.94 22.55 -10.25
C ILE A 923 49.63 21.09 -10.58
N ARG A 924 49.16 20.80 -11.81
CA ARG A 924 48.94 19.43 -12.30
C ARG A 924 50.26 18.84 -12.81
N GLY A 925 50.34 17.52 -12.79
CA GLY A 925 51.46 16.79 -13.37
C GLY A 925 51.09 15.36 -13.72
N GLN A 926 52.04 14.69 -14.37
CA GLN A 926 51.98 13.28 -14.72
C GLN A 926 53.21 12.56 -14.17
N LYS A 927 53.00 11.39 -13.60
CA LYS A 927 54.05 10.45 -13.23
C LYS A 927 54.60 9.77 -14.50
N LYS A 928 55.92 9.77 -14.68
CA LYS A 928 56.57 9.39 -15.96
C LYS A 928 57.39 8.11 -15.96
N ARG A 929 58.20 7.83 -14.94
CA ARG A 929 58.96 6.56 -14.80
C ARG A 929 59.57 6.42 -13.40
N ALA A 930 59.83 5.19 -12.95
CA ALA A 930 60.71 4.92 -11.80
C ALA A 930 62.13 5.49 -11.97
N LEU A 931 62.78 5.81 -10.86
CA LEU A 931 64.25 5.85 -10.79
C LEU A 931 64.75 4.43 -10.49
N ALA A 932 65.95 4.10 -10.97
CA ALA A 932 66.61 2.82 -10.66
C ALA A 932 67.20 2.82 -9.23
N LYS A 933 67.66 3.97 -8.74
CA LYS A 933 68.10 4.21 -7.35
C LYS A 933 67.80 5.67 -6.97
N PRO A 934 67.31 5.98 -5.76
CA PRO A 934 66.77 5.04 -4.76
C PRO A 934 65.46 4.38 -5.25
N GLU A 935 65.08 3.27 -4.63
CA GLU A 935 63.77 2.65 -4.86
C GLU A 935 62.63 3.47 -4.24
N GLY A 936 61.40 3.28 -4.71
CA GLY A 936 60.24 4.09 -4.30
C GLY A 936 60.24 5.53 -4.85
N TYR A 937 61.33 5.97 -5.48
CA TYR A 937 61.46 7.31 -6.06
C TYR A 937 61.08 7.30 -7.55
N PHE A 938 60.38 8.33 -8.02
CA PHE A 938 59.95 8.42 -9.42
C PHE A 938 60.08 9.81 -10.03
N ARG A 939 60.23 9.86 -11.36
CA ARG A 939 60.26 11.09 -12.16
C ARG A 939 58.84 11.51 -12.54
N ALA A 940 58.54 12.78 -12.33
CA ALA A 940 57.30 13.45 -12.72
C ALA A 940 57.56 14.67 -13.61
N THR A 941 56.56 15.00 -14.44
CA THR A 941 56.46 16.23 -15.24
C THR A 941 55.26 17.06 -14.76
N PHE A 942 55.45 18.36 -14.58
CA PHE A 942 54.44 19.32 -14.09
C PHE A 942 54.27 20.49 -15.06
N GLU A 943 53.14 21.18 -14.97
CA GLU A 943 52.83 22.38 -15.78
C GLU A 943 53.81 23.54 -15.52
N ASP A 944 54.24 23.72 -14.27
CA ASP A 944 55.19 24.75 -13.83
C ASP A 944 56.06 24.22 -12.68
N LYS A 945 57.07 25.00 -12.27
CA LYS A 945 58.03 24.66 -11.23
C LYS A 945 57.40 24.64 -9.84
N ILE A 946 57.22 23.43 -9.32
CA ILE A 946 56.84 23.16 -7.92
C ILE A 946 57.92 23.65 -6.93
N LEU A 947 57.57 23.78 -5.65
CA LEU A 947 58.49 24.16 -4.57
C LEU A 947 58.91 22.94 -3.72
N MET A 948 60.07 23.01 -3.05
CA MET A 948 60.51 21.94 -2.13
C MET A 948 59.55 21.74 -0.93
N SER A 949 58.72 22.75 -0.64
CA SER A 949 57.67 22.73 0.38
C SER A 949 56.30 22.23 -0.12
N ASP A 950 56.15 21.91 -1.42
CA ASP A 950 54.91 21.33 -1.94
C ASP A 950 54.77 19.87 -1.53
N ILE A 951 53.59 19.51 -1.04
CA ILE A 951 53.18 18.11 -0.99
C ILE A 951 52.53 17.75 -2.34
N VAL A 952 53.03 16.68 -2.97
CA VAL A 952 52.42 16.11 -4.17
C VAL A 952 51.46 15.00 -3.74
N PHE A 953 50.30 14.88 -4.39
CA PHE A 953 49.38 13.77 -4.15
C PHE A 953 48.79 13.19 -5.44
N LEU A 954 48.57 11.88 -5.40
CA LEU A 954 47.78 11.11 -6.36
C LEU A 954 46.39 10.88 -5.72
N ARG A 955 45.30 11.17 -6.45
CA ARG A 955 43.92 10.91 -5.99
C ARG A 955 43.44 9.57 -6.53
N ALA A 956 43.50 8.55 -5.68
CA ALA A 956 42.95 7.23 -5.95
C ALA A 956 41.53 7.09 -5.38
N TRP A 957 40.83 6.05 -5.82
CA TRP A 957 39.53 5.63 -5.31
C TRP A 957 39.64 4.14 -4.98
N TYR A 958 39.20 3.76 -3.78
CA TYR A 958 39.26 2.39 -3.28
C TYR A 958 37.83 1.91 -3.02
N PRO A 959 37.36 0.80 -3.61
CA PRO A 959 36.02 0.27 -3.36
C PRO A 959 35.90 -0.24 -1.92
N ILE A 960 34.75 -0.04 -1.30
CA ILE A 960 34.43 -0.53 0.05
C ILE A 960 33.09 -1.24 0.01
N LYS A 961 33.12 -2.53 0.35
CA LYS A 961 31.92 -3.33 0.62
C LYS A 961 31.36 -2.97 2.00
N PRO A 962 30.04 -2.78 2.17
CA PRO A 962 29.41 -2.69 3.49
C PRO A 962 29.53 -4.01 4.26
N HIS A 963 29.34 -3.96 5.58
CA HIS A 963 29.31 -5.18 6.39
C HIS A 963 27.94 -5.86 6.27
N ARG A 964 27.94 -7.20 6.08
CA ARG A 964 26.73 -8.02 6.15
C ARG A 964 26.35 -8.26 7.63
N PHE A 965 25.89 -7.21 8.31
CA PHE A 965 25.39 -7.26 9.68
C PHE A 965 23.90 -6.92 9.72
N TYR A 966 23.14 -7.80 10.35
CA TYR A 966 21.70 -7.70 10.58
C TYR A 966 21.41 -8.36 11.93
N ASN A 967 20.68 -7.67 12.80
CA ASN A 967 20.25 -8.17 14.10
C ASN A 967 18.79 -7.74 14.33
N PRO A 968 17.80 -8.66 14.33
CA PRO A 968 16.40 -8.30 14.52
C PRO A 968 16.13 -7.79 15.94
N VAL A 969 15.17 -6.87 16.10
CA VAL A 969 14.75 -6.36 17.41
C VAL A 969 13.64 -7.26 17.96
N THR A 970 14.03 -8.29 18.71
CA THR A 970 13.12 -9.28 19.32
C THR A 970 12.61 -8.83 20.69
N ASN A 971 11.99 -7.63 20.77
CA ASN A 971 11.60 -7.01 22.05
C ASN A 971 10.62 -7.83 22.91
N LEU A 972 9.82 -8.71 22.32
CA LEU A 972 8.83 -9.53 23.06
C LEU A 972 9.48 -10.71 23.80
N ILE A 973 10.64 -11.16 23.34
CA ILE A 973 11.50 -12.15 24.01
C ILE A 973 12.55 -11.44 24.89
N GLY A 974 13.18 -10.41 24.33
CA GLY A 974 14.41 -9.77 24.79
C GLY A 974 15.48 -9.81 23.69
N TRP A 975 16.37 -8.81 23.66
CA TRP A 975 17.45 -8.71 22.66
C TRP A 975 18.63 -7.88 23.19
N GLU A 976 19.87 -8.19 22.76
CA GLU A 976 21.03 -7.31 22.97
C GLU A 976 21.37 -6.55 21.67
N GLY A 977 21.53 -5.23 21.78
CA GLY A 977 21.93 -4.36 20.69
C GLY A 977 23.41 -4.00 20.73
N MET A 978 24.07 -4.01 19.58
CA MET A 978 25.44 -3.50 19.42
C MET A 978 25.53 -2.03 19.88
N ARG A 979 26.45 -1.74 20.80
CA ARG A 979 26.69 -0.39 21.36
C ARG A 979 27.35 0.58 20.37
N LEU A 980 27.12 1.88 20.50
CA LEU A 980 27.75 2.89 19.64
C LEU A 980 29.27 2.97 19.88
N THR A 981 30.04 3.40 18.88
CA THR A 981 31.51 3.49 19.00
C THR A 981 32.00 4.58 19.97
N GLY A 982 31.09 5.42 20.47
CA GLY A 982 31.33 6.35 21.58
C GLY A 982 31.00 5.80 22.97
N GLU A 983 30.18 4.74 23.06
CA GLU A 983 29.84 4.04 24.31
C GLU A 983 30.89 2.99 24.62
N VAL A 984 31.18 2.09 23.67
CA VAL A 984 32.26 1.08 23.80
C VAL A 984 33.59 1.70 24.24
N ARG A 985 33.91 2.90 23.73
CA ARG A 985 35.12 3.65 24.14
C ARG A 985 35.09 4.20 25.56
N ARG A 986 33.93 4.56 26.10
CA ARG A 986 33.78 4.98 27.49
C ARG A 986 33.93 3.78 28.41
N ASP A 987 33.20 2.72 28.11
CA ASP A 987 33.18 1.47 28.88
C ASP A 987 34.60 0.85 28.94
N GLN A 988 35.35 0.90 27.84
CA GLN A 988 36.74 0.44 27.75
C GLN A 988 37.80 1.51 28.09
N ASN A 989 37.39 2.72 28.50
CA ASN A 989 38.27 3.87 28.78
C ASN A 989 39.27 4.24 27.65
N LEU A 990 38.92 3.96 26.39
CA LEU A 990 39.75 4.22 25.21
C LEU A 990 39.55 5.65 24.66
N PRO A 991 40.62 6.45 24.51
CA PRO A 991 40.51 7.81 23.97
C PRO A 991 40.10 7.83 22.49
N THR A 992 39.50 8.93 22.06
CA THR A 992 39.21 9.16 20.63
C THR A 992 40.51 9.35 19.85
N PRO A 993 40.76 8.59 18.76
CA PRO A 993 42.02 8.67 18.02
C PRO A 993 42.10 9.99 17.25
N ASP A 994 43.04 10.86 17.65
CA ASP A 994 43.23 12.19 17.09
C ASP A 994 44.64 12.37 16.54
N GLN A 995 44.75 13.00 15.37
CA GLN A 995 46.00 13.13 14.64
C GLN A 995 46.46 14.58 14.65
N LYS A 996 47.54 14.87 15.38
CA LYS A 996 48.09 16.24 15.56
C LYS A 996 48.33 17.02 14.26
N ASN A 997 48.59 16.32 13.15
CA ASN A 997 48.81 16.89 11.80
C ASN A 997 47.52 17.15 11.01
N SER A 998 46.38 16.62 11.45
CA SER A 998 45.06 16.79 10.82
C SER A 998 44.24 17.95 11.40
N HIS A 999 44.67 18.55 12.52
CA HIS A 999 44.03 19.75 13.06
C HIS A 999 44.26 20.97 12.15
N TYR A 1000 43.19 21.72 11.91
CA TYR A 1000 43.31 23.06 11.33
C TYR A 1000 43.91 24.02 12.36
N LYS A 1001 44.88 24.82 11.91
CA LYS A 1001 45.51 25.91 12.67
C LYS A 1001 45.39 27.20 11.84
N PRO A 1002 45.31 28.39 12.46
CA PRO A 1002 45.41 29.65 11.73
C PRO A 1002 46.76 29.71 10.99
N VAL A 1003 46.74 30.06 9.71
CA VAL A 1003 47.94 30.11 8.85
C VAL A 1003 48.30 31.55 8.56
N GLU A 1004 49.28 32.07 9.30
CA GLU A 1004 49.86 33.39 9.04
C GLU A 1004 50.68 33.36 7.74
N ARG A 1005 50.34 34.25 6.80
CA ARG A 1005 51.00 34.35 5.49
C ARG A 1005 51.86 35.59 5.40
N VAL A 1006 53.18 35.43 5.51
CA VAL A 1006 54.15 36.49 5.29
C VAL A 1006 54.04 37.06 3.87
N ALA A 1007 54.19 38.38 3.72
CA ALA A 1007 54.15 39.05 2.42
C ALA A 1007 55.32 38.59 1.53
N ARG A 1008 55.00 37.79 0.50
CA ARG A 1008 55.99 37.23 -0.44
C ARG A 1008 56.54 38.33 -1.37
N HIS A 1009 57.74 38.79 -1.08
CA HIS A 1009 58.52 39.63 -1.97
C HIS A 1009 59.27 38.74 -2.96
N PHE A 1010 59.29 39.12 -4.24
CA PHE A 1010 60.02 38.41 -5.29
C PHE A 1010 61.35 39.10 -5.59
N ASN A 1011 62.35 38.34 -6.02
CA ASN A 1011 63.62 38.89 -6.46
C ASN A 1011 63.44 39.76 -7.73
N PRO A 1012 64.22 40.85 -7.89
CA PRO A 1012 64.16 41.68 -9.09
C PRO A 1012 64.60 40.90 -10.34
N LEU A 1013 64.12 41.33 -11.51
CA LEU A 1013 64.46 40.73 -12.80
C LEU A 1013 65.97 40.82 -13.06
N ARG A 1014 66.62 39.66 -13.19
CA ARG A 1014 68.05 39.55 -13.53
C ARG A 1014 68.21 39.16 -15.00
N VAL A 1015 68.42 40.15 -15.85
CA VAL A 1015 68.71 39.94 -17.29
C VAL A 1015 70.12 39.33 -17.46
N PRO A 1016 70.30 38.33 -18.35
CA PRO A 1016 71.62 37.80 -18.69
C PRO A 1016 72.55 38.86 -19.26
N ARG A 1017 73.87 38.75 -18.99
CA ARG A 1017 74.85 39.78 -19.41
C ARG A 1017 75.02 39.89 -20.94
N ALA A 1018 74.91 38.79 -21.67
CA ALA A 1018 74.96 38.79 -23.14
C ALA A 1018 73.78 39.59 -23.72
N LEU A 1019 72.55 39.16 -23.41
CA LEU A 1019 71.32 39.87 -23.79
C LEU A 1019 71.34 41.35 -23.37
N ALA A 1020 71.84 41.68 -22.18
CA ALA A 1020 71.93 43.08 -21.72
C ALA A 1020 72.92 43.96 -22.52
N ALA A 1021 73.85 43.35 -23.26
CA ALA A 1021 74.74 44.03 -24.21
C ALA A 1021 74.16 44.05 -25.64
N GLU A 1022 73.39 43.03 -26.03
CA GLU A 1022 72.71 42.90 -27.32
C GLU A 1022 71.44 43.77 -27.46
N LEU A 1023 70.87 44.22 -26.33
CA LEU A 1023 69.67 45.08 -26.33
C LEU A 1023 69.89 46.38 -27.14
N PRO A 1024 68.99 46.73 -28.09
CA PRO A 1024 69.04 48.00 -28.81
C PRO A 1024 69.13 49.19 -27.87
N PHE A 1025 69.92 50.21 -28.24
CA PHE A 1025 70.31 51.35 -27.39
C PHE A 1025 69.16 51.97 -26.57
N LYS A 1026 67.99 52.20 -27.19
CA LYS A 1026 66.79 52.76 -26.53
C LYS A 1026 66.20 51.88 -25.40
N SER A 1027 66.51 50.58 -25.41
CA SER A 1027 66.07 49.58 -24.43
C SER A 1027 67.18 49.10 -23.48
N GLN A 1028 68.40 49.62 -23.62
CA GLN A 1028 69.55 49.21 -22.82
C GLN A 1028 69.38 49.62 -21.34
N ILE A 1029 69.68 48.70 -20.42
CA ILE A 1029 69.36 48.86 -18.99
C ILE A 1029 70.48 49.64 -18.28
N VAL A 1030 70.25 50.94 -18.06
CA VAL A 1030 71.20 51.83 -17.37
C VAL A 1030 71.29 51.50 -15.87
N GLN A 1031 72.23 50.64 -15.49
CA GLN A 1031 72.54 50.32 -14.09
C GLN A 1031 73.88 50.92 -13.67
N MET A 1032 73.85 51.98 -12.85
CA MET A 1032 75.06 52.57 -12.26
C MET A 1032 75.69 51.62 -11.24
N LYS A 1033 77.01 51.39 -11.34
CA LYS A 1033 77.78 50.68 -10.32
C LYS A 1033 77.86 51.52 -9.05
N LYS A 1034 77.67 50.90 -7.88
CA LYS A 1034 77.88 51.57 -6.58
C LYS A 1034 79.31 52.09 -6.49
N GLN A 1035 79.49 53.37 -6.15
CA GLN A 1035 80.80 53.96 -5.90
C GLN A 1035 81.49 53.24 -4.73
N SER A 1036 82.71 52.75 -4.95
CA SER A 1036 83.50 52.00 -3.96
C SER A 1036 84.51 52.86 -3.20
N LYS A 1037 85.03 53.93 -3.83
CA LYS A 1037 85.91 54.92 -3.20
C LYS A 1037 85.11 56.15 -2.78
N PRO A 1038 85.24 56.66 -1.55
CA PRO A 1038 84.55 57.87 -1.11
C PRO A 1038 85.09 59.09 -1.84
N THR A 1039 84.20 59.87 -2.47
CA THR A 1039 84.57 61.07 -3.23
C THR A 1039 85.02 62.21 -2.32
N TYR A 1040 85.74 63.19 -2.86
CA TYR A 1040 86.12 64.40 -2.10
C TYR A 1040 84.88 65.11 -1.52
N MET A 1041 83.79 65.20 -2.28
CA MET A 1041 82.53 65.78 -1.82
C MET A 1041 81.87 64.98 -0.67
N GLN A 1042 82.00 63.65 -0.66
CA GLN A 1042 81.54 62.82 0.46
C GLN A 1042 82.43 62.99 1.70
N LYS A 1043 83.74 63.20 1.54
CA LYS A 1043 84.67 63.50 2.65
C LYS A 1043 84.50 64.92 3.21
N ARG A 1044 84.11 65.89 2.37
CA ARG A 1044 83.85 67.29 2.73
C ARG A 1044 82.47 67.51 3.36
N ALA A 1045 81.56 66.53 3.27
CA ALA A 1045 80.21 66.65 3.83
C ALA A 1045 80.24 66.78 5.36
N VAL A 1046 79.63 67.85 5.88
CA VAL A 1046 79.60 68.15 7.32
C VAL A 1046 78.80 67.08 8.08
N VAL A 1047 79.37 66.56 9.16
CA VAL A 1047 78.68 65.61 10.06
C VAL A 1047 77.68 66.40 10.90
N VAL A 1048 76.39 66.19 10.67
CA VAL A 1048 75.35 66.97 11.33
C VAL A 1048 75.02 66.41 12.73
N GLY A 1049 75.08 67.28 13.74
CA GLY A 1049 74.84 66.96 15.13
C GLY A 1049 73.40 67.16 15.62
N GLY A 1050 73.23 66.91 16.92
CA GLY A 1050 72.12 67.41 17.76
C GLY A 1050 70.73 67.41 17.14
N GLU A 1051 70.18 68.61 17.01
CA GLU A 1051 68.77 68.87 16.72
C GLU A 1051 68.41 68.60 15.26
N GLU A 1052 69.23 69.05 14.32
CA GLU A 1052 69.04 68.77 12.89
C GLU A 1052 69.01 67.26 12.58
N LYS A 1053 69.80 66.45 13.30
CA LYS A 1053 69.77 64.99 13.16
C LYS A 1053 68.44 64.41 13.65
N LYS A 1054 67.92 64.90 14.78
CA LYS A 1054 66.58 64.53 15.29
C LYS A 1054 65.47 64.99 14.33
N ALA A 1055 65.60 66.19 13.76
CA ALA A 1055 64.62 66.75 12.81
C ALA A 1055 64.56 65.95 11.50
N ARG A 1056 65.71 65.52 10.94
CA ARG A 1056 65.73 64.65 9.75
C ARG A 1056 65.17 63.25 10.03
N ASP A 1057 65.47 62.65 11.18
CA ASP A 1057 64.90 61.36 11.61
C ASP A 1057 63.37 61.47 11.81
N LEU A 1058 62.89 62.51 12.48
CA LEU A 1058 61.45 62.80 12.61
C LEU A 1058 60.79 63.00 11.25
N MET A 1059 61.39 63.78 10.35
CA MET A 1059 60.87 63.99 8.99
C MET A 1059 60.85 62.69 8.17
N GLN A 1060 61.88 61.85 8.29
CA GLN A 1060 61.92 60.54 7.66
C GLN A 1060 60.80 59.62 8.18
N LYS A 1061 60.59 59.56 9.51
CA LYS A 1061 59.49 58.82 10.15
C LYS A 1061 58.10 59.32 9.70
N LEU A 1062 57.90 60.64 9.66
CA LEU A 1062 56.65 61.24 9.18
C LEU A 1062 56.39 60.92 7.69
N MET A 1063 57.43 60.97 6.84
CA MET A 1063 57.29 60.64 5.43
C MET A 1063 57.08 59.14 5.17
N THR A 1064 57.72 58.23 5.91
CA THR A 1064 57.45 56.79 5.78
C THR A 1064 56.03 56.45 6.24
N LEU A 1065 55.57 56.99 7.37
CA LEU A 1065 54.19 56.84 7.84
C LEU A 1065 53.17 57.44 6.86
N ARG A 1066 53.47 58.61 6.26
CA ARG A 1066 52.65 59.20 5.19
C ARG A 1066 52.55 58.28 3.98
N ASN A 1067 53.68 57.76 3.51
CA ASN A 1067 53.74 56.92 2.31
C ASN A 1067 53.01 55.58 2.52
N ASP A 1068 53.19 54.92 3.67
CA ASP A 1068 52.46 53.70 4.02
C ASP A 1068 50.95 53.96 4.19
N LYS A 1069 50.56 55.04 4.87
CA LYS A 1069 49.14 55.47 5.00
C LYS A 1069 48.49 55.76 3.64
N VAL A 1070 49.23 56.37 2.70
CA VAL A 1070 48.77 56.61 1.32
C VAL A 1070 48.70 55.32 0.51
N ALA A 1071 49.69 54.42 0.63
CA ALA A 1071 49.69 53.12 -0.04
C ALA A 1071 48.52 52.24 0.43
N LYS A 1072 48.32 52.11 1.75
CA LYS A 1072 47.18 51.41 2.36
C LYS A 1072 45.84 52.00 1.92
N ARG A 1073 45.72 53.34 1.87
CA ARG A 1073 44.53 54.04 1.35
C ARG A 1073 44.31 53.74 -0.14
N LYS A 1074 45.35 53.75 -0.97
CA LYS A 1074 45.26 53.44 -2.42
C LYS A 1074 44.77 52.01 -2.65
N VAL A 1075 45.34 51.03 -1.93
CA VAL A 1075 44.93 49.62 -1.99
C VAL A 1075 43.48 49.43 -1.50
N ALA A 1076 43.07 50.10 -0.42
CA ALA A 1076 41.69 50.05 0.06
C ALA A 1076 40.69 50.66 -0.94
N ASN A 1077 41.06 51.78 -1.59
CA ASN A 1077 40.24 52.41 -2.62
C ASN A 1077 40.15 51.56 -3.89
N GLU A 1078 41.22 50.89 -4.30
CA GLU A 1078 41.19 50.02 -5.49
C GLU A 1078 40.33 48.77 -5.26
N LYS A 1079 40.41 48.14 -4.08
CA LYS A 1079 39.48 47.06 -3.69
C LYS A 1079 38.01 47.50 -3.71
N ARG A 1080 37.71 48.73 -3.28
CA ARG A 1080 36.35 49.31 -3.39
C ARG A 1080 35.94 49.51 -4.86
N ARG A 1081 36.86 49.95 -5.72
CA ARG A 1081 36.65 50.11 -7.17
C ARG A 1081 36.49 48.78 -7.91
N GLU A 1082 37.15 47.70 -7.48
CA GLU A 1082 36.94 46.35 -8.02
C GLU A 1082 35.51 45.86 -7.76
N VAL A 1083 35.01 45.98 -6.53
CA VAL A 1083 33.62 45.63 -6.19
C VAL A 1083 32.62 46.51 -6.96
N TYR A 1084 32.89 47.81 -7.07
CA TYR A 1084 32.05 48.72 -7.86
C TYR A 1084 32.04 48.35 -9.36
N ARG A 1085 33.20 48.09 -9.98
CA ARG A 1085 33.30 47.66 -11.39
C ARG A 1085 32.53 46.38 -11.66
N LYS A 1086 32.57 45.39 -10.75
CA LYS A 1086 31.74 44.18 -10.88
C LYS A 1086 30.25 44.50 -10.87
N LYS A 1087 29.78 45.31 -9.92
CA LYS A 1087 28.38 45.74 -9.86
C LYS A 1087 27.93 46.57 -11.07
N VAL A 1088 28.84 47.37 -11.66
CA VAL A 1088 28.56 48.08 -12.92
C VAL A 1088 28.41 47.08 -14.07
N ALA A 1089 29.33 46.12 -14.23
CA ALA A 1089 29.23 45.09 -15.27
C ALA A 1089 27.95 44.23 -15.14
N GLU A 1090 27.59 43.79 -13.92
CA GLU A 1090 26.33 43.07 -13.65
C GLU A 1090 25.08 43.90 -13.99
N ASN A 1091 25.16 45.22 -13.89
CA ASN A 1091 24.06 46.12 -14.25
C ASN A 1091 24.02 46.39 -15.76
N GLU A 1092 25.18 46.50 -16.42
CA GLU A 1092 25.29 46.66 -17.88
C GLU A 1092 24.84 45.39 -18.61
N GLU A 1093 25.15 44.21 -18.08
CA GLU A 1093 24.64 42.91 -18.56
C GLU A 1093 23.11 42.87 -18.51
N LYS A 1094 22.51 43.17 -17.35
CA LYS A 1094 21.04 43.25 -17.19
C LYS A 1094 20.40 44.32 -18.06
N ARG A 1095 21.09 45.44 -18.30
CA ARG A 1095 20.63 46.48 -19.24
C ARG A 1095 20.66 45.96 -20.67
N GLY A 1096 21.71 45.24 -21.07
CA GLY A 1096 21.82 44.59 -22.38
C GLY A 1096 20.79 43.47 -22.60
N GLU A 1097 20.45 42.69 -21.56
CA GLU A 1097 19.32 41.74 -21.62
C GLU A 1097 17.98 42.45 -21.83
N ARG A 1098 17.76 43.56 -21.12
CA ARG A 1098 16.55 44.37 -21.25
C ARG A 1098 16.46 45.01 -22.64
N GLU A 1099 17.52 45.64 -23.12
CA GLU A 1099 17.62 46.22 -24.47
C GLU A 1099 17.38 45.15 -25.56
N LYS A 1100 17.89 43.92 -25.38
CA LYS A 1100 17.59 42.78 -26.28
C LYS A 1100 16.10 42.42 -26.26
N LYS A 1101 15.46 42.32 -25.09
CA LYS A 1101 14.03 42.00 -24.94
C LYS A 1101 13.14 43.10 -25.52
N GLU A 1102 13.42 44.36 -25.22
CA GLU A 1102 12.69 45.52 -25.75
C GLU A 1102 12.85 45.60 -27.29
N LYS A 1103 14.04 45.34 -27.82
CA LYS A 1103 14.28 45.25 -29.27
C LYS A 1103 13.53 44.07 -29.90
N GLN A 1104 13.53 42.88 -29.29
CA GLN A 1104 12.75 41.73 -29.79
C GLN A 1104 11.24 42.01 -29.76
N GLU A 1105 10.72 42.62 -28.69
CA GLU A 1105 9.30 42.96 -28.59
C GLU A 1105 8.91 44.03 -29.62
N TYR A 1106 9.77 45.03 -29.84
CA TYR A 1106 9.62 46.04 -30.88
C TYR A 1106 9.55 45.40 -32.27
N TRP A 1107 10.53 44.57 -32.66
CA TRP A 1107 10.52 43.89 -33.96
C TRP A 1107 9.39 42.87 -34.10
N ARG A 1108 8.90 42.26 -33.00
CA ARG A 1108 7.70 41.41 -33.00
C ARG A 1108 6.43 42.24 -33.25
N LYS A 1109 6.30 43.40 -32.62
CA LYS A 1109 5.19 44.35 -32.83
C LYS A 1109 5.21 44.92 -34.26
N GLU A 1110 6.37 45.37 -34.72
CA GLU A 1110 6.52 45.93 -36.07
C GLU A 1110 6.43 44.84 -37.15
N GLY A 1111 6.93 43.62 -36.92
CA GLY A 1111 6.74 42.48 -37.82
C GLY A 1111 5.28 42.11 -38.01
N LYS A 1112 4.48 42.09 -36.92
CA LYS A 1112 3.02 41.94 -37.01
C LYS A 1112 2.37 43.11 -37.76
N LYS A 1113 2.82 44.35 -37.54
CA LYS A 1113 2.32 45.54 -38.25
C LYS A 1113 2.62 45.47 -39.76
N ARG A 1114 3.87 45.18 -40.15
CA ARG A 1114 4.29 45.06 -41.55
C ARG A 1114 3.59 43.90 -42.27
N ARG A 1115 3.33 42.76 -41.59
CA ARG A 1115 2.48 41.69 -42.13
C ARG A 1115 1.04 42.17 -42.39
N ALA A 1116 0.45 42.91 -41.44
CA ALA A 1116 -0.89 43.49 -41.61
C ALA A 1116 -0.95 44.56 -42.73
N ASP A 1117 0.15 45.28 -42.99
CA ASP A 1117 0.25 46.20 -44.13
C ASP A 1117 0.41 45.46 -45.48
N THR A 1118 1.00 44.25 -45.53
CA THR A 1118 1.10 43.43 -46.76
C THR A 1118 -0.19 42.68 -47.12
N ASP A 1119 -1.00 42.25 -46.15
CA ASP A 1119 -2.41 41.86 -46.38
C ASP A 1119 -3.34 43.09 -46.56
N GLY A 1120 -2.77 44.30 -46.50
CA GLY A 1120 -3.49 45.58 -46.31
C GLY A 1120 -3.39 46.56 -47.47
N GLY A 1121 -3.19 46.08 -48.70
CA GLY A 1121 -2.95 46.93 -49.89
C GLY A 1121 -4.10 47.86 -50.29
N GLY A 1122 -4.17 49.07 -49.71
CA GLY A 1122 -4.99 50.19 -50.21
C GLY A 1122 -5.61 51.07 -49.11
N GLY A 1123 -5.13 52.32 -48.97
CA GLY A 1123 -5.63 53.29 -47.98
C GLY A 1123 -6.93 54.01 -48.39
N GLY A 1124 -7.46 54.93 -47.56
CA GLY A 1124 -7.00 55.40 -46.26
C GLY A 1124 -7.85 56.59 -45.74
N LYS A 1125 -7.32 57.40 -44.80
CA LYS A 1125 -7.71 58.78 -44.39
C LYS A 1125 -9.17 59.23 -44.71
N ARG A 1126 -10.01 59.72 -43.79
CA ARG A 1126 -9.73 60.64 -42.67
C ARG A 1126 -11.05 60.98 -41.92
N ARG A 1127 -10.96 61.37 -40.63
CA ARG A 1127 -12.04 61.93 -39.77
C ARG A 1127 -13.18 60.94 -39.44
N LYS A 1128 -13.89 61.11 -38.31
CA LYS A 1128 -13.77 62.14 -37.26
C LYS A 1128 -13.40 61.51 -35.93
#